data_AF-A0A1G5T498-F1
#
_entry.id   AF-A0A1G5T498-F1
#
_cell.length_a   1.000
_cell.length_b   1.000
_cell.length_c   1.000
_cell.angle_alpha   90.00
_cell.angle_beta   90.00
_cell.angle_gamma   90.00
#
_symmetry.space_group_name_H-M   'P 1'
#
loop_
_entity.id
_entity.type
_entity.pdbx_description
1 polymer ?
#
loop_
_entity_poly.entity_id
_entity_poly.type
_entity_poly.pdbx_seq_one_letter_code
_entity_poly.pdbx_strand_id
1 'polypeptide(L)'
;MTPLHTWKFFRAGGFDQVQIDNGADLLALKGLDQKLWVALSCPTRGIEFDTKTLDLIDHDADAHVHANEVLAAIAWAGGLLRNSDLLVEGSDRVALADIDDSSEEGQRVLASAQYILKTLGKPDAAEISLADMADIEKFVAGLEFNGDGVVPASQINDAGLRKTIEDIMKCRGSVMDVSGNAGLNQEINDAFFAEVAIFSDWGVKGDADADIQFLGDKTQAAADAFHAVKEKVDDYFTRCQMAAYDVRAAVPLSRSTEDYEGIAAQTLSAKNTDIASFPLATVEPDKPLPLVSGLNPAWQKQIDALRERTIAPVFGDKEILLASEWATLCTKFDAFEKWQSAKPACSAEQLGKERLREISRSKHKEAIDDLINRDKAVESEVNAIRSVEKLLRYKRDLFNLVNNFVSFRSFYTGRDKALFQVGILYLDGRSCELCVRVDDIAKHAEFANTSGLYLAYCDCVRKGGTEKMSIAAAFTAGDSDFLMVGRNGIFYDRKGQDWDATIVRILDHSISIRQAFWSPYKKLSKFIGDQLQKMAASKAAASDEKLLAAAAVPTPPVTPGAPPPPPTSKPPFDVGKFAGIFAAIGLALGAIGGILASLVSGILGLQFWQIPLAIIGLMLLISGPAMIVAWFKLKKRNLGPVLDANGWAINARARINIPFGTSLTKLARLPEGSRRSLADPYAEKKPVWPFYMLIAGIIVALIVVWQMGFFGAPPVK
;
A
#
# COMPACT_ATOMS: atom_id res chain seq x y z
N MET A 1 24.13 -16.01 -43.68
CA MET A 1 23.34 -16.83 -42.73
C MET A 1 24.10 -16.83 -41.42
N THR A 2 23.62 -16.10 -40.41
CA THR A 2 24.18 -16.15 -39.06
C THR A 2 24.03 -17.60 -38.56
N PRO A 3 25.07 -18.25 -38.03
CA PRO A 3 24.96 -19.62 -37.54
C PRO A 3 23.82 -19.72 -36.50
N LEU A 4 23.03 -20.78 -36.57
CA LEU A 4 21.95 -21.04 -35.61
C LEU A 4 22.56 -21.18 -34.20
N HIS A 5 22.16 -20.33 -33.26
CA HIS A 5 22.66 -20.41 -31.89
C HIS A 5 22.19 -21.72 -31.23
N THR A 6 23.10 -22.45 -30.58
CA THR A 6 22.81 -23.75 -29.97
C THR A 6 22.46 -23.59 -28.49
N TRP A 7 21.17 -23.58 -28.19
CA TRP A 7 20.67 -23.46 -26.82
C TRP A 7 20.93 -24.70 -25.97
N LYS A 8 21.39 -24.49 -24.73
CA LYS A 8 21.46 -25.53 -23.70
C LYS A 8 20.29 -25.38 -22.74
N PHE A 9 19.73 -26.51 -22.31
CA PHE A 9 18.67 -26.55 -21.31
C PHE A 9 19.07 -27.47 -20.17
N PHE A 10 18.69 -27.12 -18.96
CA PHE A 10 18.83 -27.98 -17.78
C PHE A 10 17.46 -28.22 -17.16
N ARG A 11 17.30 -29.37 -16.49
CA ARG A 11 16.05 -29.75 -15.83
C ARG A 11 16.15 -29.52 -14.33
N ALA A 12 15.33 -28.61 -13.82
CA ALA A 12 15.18 -28.36 -12.39
C ALA A 12 13.71 -28.17 -12.03
N GLY A 13 13.31 -28.57 -10.81
CA GLY A 13 11.90 -28.47 -10.37
C GLY A 13 10.90 -29.35 -11.14
N GLY A 14 11.33 -30.08 -12.18
CA GLY A 14 10.48 -30.93 -13.02
C GLY A 14 10.01 -30.27 -14.32
N PHE A 15 10.72 -29.25 -14.81
CA PHE A 15 10.59 -28.67 -16.15
C PHE A 15 11.97 -28.24 -16.69
N ASP A 16 12.04 -27.93 -17.98
CA ASP A 16 13.29 -27.58 -18.67
C ASP A 16 13.47 -26.05 -18.68
N GLN A 17 14.65 -25.58 -18.33
CA GLN A 17 15.03 -24.17 -18.19
C GLN A 17 16.23 -23.88 -19.09
N VAL A 18 16.24 -22.74 -19.77
CA VAL A 18 17.37 -22.33 -20.59
C VAL A 18 18.59 -22.06 -19.70
N GLN A 19 19.75 -22.52 -20.16
CA GLN A 19 21.04 -22.28 -19.52
C GLN A 19 21.74 -21.12 -20.25
N ILE A 20 22.07 -20.08 -19.49
CA ILE A 20 22.74 -18.87 -19.98
C ILE A 20 24.07 -18.80 -19.24
N ASP A 21 25.18 -19.07 -19.93
CA ASP A 21 26.51 -19.19 -19.33
C ASP A 21 27.53 -18.18 -19.87
N ASN A 22 27.31 -17.64 -21.06
CA ASN A 22 28.27 -16.77 -21.75
C ASN A 22 27.57 -15.57 -22.44
N GLY A 23 28.35 -14.61 -22.93
CA GLY A 23 27.86 -13.41 -23.59
C GLY A 23 27.12 -13.71 -24.90
N ALA A 24 27.51 -14.76 -25.63
CA ALA A 24 26.80 -15.16 -26.85
C ALA A 24 25.38 -15.68 -26.54
N ASP A 25 25.19 -16.39 -25.43
CA ASP A 25 23.86 -16.82 -24.97
C ASP A 25 22.99 -15.61 -24.62
N LEU A 26 23.54 -14.59 -23.94
CA LEU A 26 22.84 -13.34 -23.62
C LEU A 26 22.36 -12.62 -24.88
N LEU A 27 23.25 -12.41 -25.86
CA LEU A 27 22.90 -11.71 -27.10
C LEU A 27 21.93 -12.50 -27.98
N ALA A 28 21.98 -13.83 -27.92
CA ALA A 28 21.07 -14.70 -28.65
C ALA A 28 19.65 -14.74 -28.04
N LEU A 29 19.48 -14.30 -26.79
CA LEU A 29 18.23 -14.40 -26.03
C LEU A 29 17.02 -13.79 -26.74
N LYS A 30 17.22 -12.75 -27.55
CA LYS A 30 16.17 -12.15 -28.40
C LYS A 30 15.51 -13.13 -29.38
N GLY A 31 16.20 -14.23 -29.71
CA GLY A 31 15.70 -15.28 -30.61
C GLY A 31 15.07 -16.48 -29.88
N LEU A 32 15.09 -16.51 -28.54
CA LEU A 32 14.45 -17.57 -27.76
C LEU A 32 12.95 -17.26 -27.57
N ASP A 33 12.07 -18.23 -27.80
CA ASP A 33 10.63 -18.07 -27.54
C ASP A 33 10.41 -17.71 -26.06
N GLN A 34 9.79 -16.56 -25.80
CA GLN A 34 9.49 -16.06 -24.46
C GLN A 34 8.63 -17.03 -23.62
N LYS A 35 7.91 -17.97 -24.26
CA LYS A 35 7.20 -19.05 -23.54
C LYS A 35 8.13 -19.96 -22.75
N LEU A 36 9.42 -19.98 -23.08
CA LEU A 36 10.45 -20.75 -22.39
C LEU A 36 11.07 -20.00 -21.21
N TRP A 37 10.64 -18.75 -20.97
CA TRP A 37 11.11 -17.93 -19.86
C TRP A 37 10.26 -18.17 -18.62
N VAL A 38 10.89 -18.10 -17.46
CA VAL A 38 10.21 -18.28 -16.16
C VAL A 38 9.35 -17.08 -15.81
N ALA A 39 9.90 -15.87 -15.91
CA ALA A 39 9.18 -14.62 -15.76
C ALA A 39 9.21 -13.80 -17.07
N LEU A 40 8.16 -13.01 -17.29
CA LEU A 40 8.06 -12.04 -18.38
C LEU A 40 8.07 -10.59 -17.89
N SER A 41 7.84 -10.38 -16.60
CA SER A 41 7.94 -9.10 -15.91
C SER A 41 8.29 -9.32 -14.44
N CYS A 42 9.00 -8.37 -13.84
CA CYS A 42 9.32 -8.33 -12.42
C CYS A 42 9.25 -6.89 -11.88
N PRO A 43 8.87 -6.67 -10.61
CA PRO A 43 8.78 -5.33 -10.05
C PRO A 43 10.17 -4.69 -9.84
N THR A 44 10.26 -3.37 -9.94
CA THR A 44 11.51 -2.62 -9.68
C THR A 44 11.82 -2.48 -8.18
N ARG A 45 10.87 -2.83 -7.31
CA ARG A 45 10.94 -2.70 -5.84
C ARG A 45 10.53 -3.98 -5.14
N GLY A 46 10.91 -4.11 -3.87
CA GLY A 46 10.55 -5.27 -3.03
C GLY A 46 11.33 -6.55 -3.32
N ILE A 47 12.37 -6.46 -4.16
CA ILE A 47 13.29 -7.56 -4.49
C ILE A 47 14.73 -7.19 -4.10
N GLU A 48 15.56 -8.20 -3.87
CA GLU A 48 16.96 -8.06 -3.48
C GLU A 48 17.85 -7.86 -4.70
N PHE A 49 17.79 -6.66 -5.27
CA PHE A 49 18.57 -6.23 -6.42
C PHE A 49 18.86 -4.72 -6.36
N ASP A 50 19.80 -4.24 -7.17
CA ASP A 50 20.11 -2.81 -7.27
C ASP A 50 18.94 -2.06 -7.93
N THR A 51 18.28 -1.19 -7.16
CA THR A 51 17.08 -0.47 -7.61
C THR A 51 17.40 0.52 -8.72
N LYS A 52 18.56 1.20 -8.68
CA LYS A 52 18.97 2.13 -9.73
C LYS A 52 19.15 1.40 -11.06
N THR A 53 19.70 0.18 -11.04
CA THR A 53 19.81 -0.64 -12.25
C THR A 53 18.44 -1.01 -12.82
N LEU A 54 17.46 -1.35 -11.97
CA LEU A 54 16.10 -1.64 -12.44
C LEU A 54 15.43 -0.41 -13.03
N ASP A 55 15.59 0.76 -12.41
CA ASP A 55 15.07 2.04 -12.90
C ASP A 55 15.69 2.45 -14.24
N LEU A 56 16.94 2.04 -14.53
CA LEU A 56 17.56 2.26 -15.83
C LEU A 56 17.02 1.34 -16.93
N ILE A 57 16.52 0.15 -16.55
CA ILE A 57 15.93 -0.82 -17.47
C ILE A 57 14.48 -0.47 -17.75
N ASP A 58 13.71 -0.11 -16.71
CA ASP A 58 12.32 0.38 -16.76
C ASP A 58 12.27 1.75 -17.45
N HIS A 59 12.13 1.75 -18.78
CA HIS A 59 12.23 2.98 -19.56
C HIS A 59 10.90 3.75 -19.64
N ASP A 60 9.78 3.09 -19.35
CA ASP A 60 8.44 3.71 -19.35
C ASP A 60 7.96 4.12 -17.94
N ALA A 61 8.77 3.83 -16.92
CA ALA A 61 8.57 4.19 -15.53
C ALA A 61 7.27 3.62 -14.94
N ASP A 62 6.87 2.42 -15.39
CA ASP A 62 5.69 1.71 -14.88
C ASP A 62 5.97 0.90 -13.59
N ALA A 63 7.18 1.02 -13.04
CA ALA A 63 7.71 0.33 -11.88
C ALA A 63 7.86 -1.20 -12.06
N HIS A 64 7.89 -1.66 -13.31
CA HIS A 64 8.15 -3.04 -13.68
C HIS A 64 9.23 -3.10 -14.76
N VAL A 65 9.97 -4.20 -14.76
CA VAL A 65 10.93 -4.52 -15.80
C VAL A 65 10.36 -5.66 -16.63
N HIS A 66 10.08 -5.38 -17.90
CA HIS A 66 9.52 -6.32 -18.86
C HIS A 66 10.61 -7.03 -19.67
N ALA A 67 10.26 -8.18 -20.24
CA ALA A 67 11.17 -8.98 -21.07
C ALA A 67 11.82 -8.18 -22.21
N ASN A 68 11.07 -7.27 -22.86
CA ASN A 68 11.58 -6.46 -23.97
C ASN A 68 12.61 -5.43 -23.52
N GLU A 69 12.46 -4.88 -22.32
CA GLU A 69 13.40 -3.92 -21.74
C GLU A 69 14.70 -4.61 -21.33
N VAL A 70 14.60 -5.82 -20.76
CA VAL A 70 15.77 -6.67 -20.51
C VAL A 70 16.52 -6.95 -21.82
N LEU A 71 15.80 -7.29 -22.90
CA LEU A 71 16.41 -7.52 -24.22
C LEU A 71 17.06 -6.24 -24.78
N ALA A 72 16.42 -5.08 -24.62
CA ALA A 72 16.96 -3.80 -25.03
C ALA A 72 18.23 -3.45 -24.24
N ALA A 73 18.24 -3.68 -22.93
CA ALA A 73 19.40 -3.46 -22.06
C ALA A 73 20.59 -4.36 -22.45
N ILE A 74 20.33 -5.65 -22.73
CA ILE A 74 21.36 -6.59 -23.22
C ILE A 74 21.91 -6.15 -24.58
N ALA A 75 21.04 -5.79 -25.52
CA ALA A 75 21.46 -5.36 -26.85
C ALA A 75 22.29 -4.07 -26.80
N TRP A 76 21.88 -3.11 -25.96
CA TRP A 76 22.60 -1.86 -25.75
C TRP A 76 23.97 -2.09 -25.11
N ALA A 77 24.04 -2.80 -23.99
CA ALA A 77 25.33 -3.06 -23.31
C ALA A 77 26.27 -3.91 -24.19
N GLY A 78 25.72 -4.91 -24.87
CA GLY A 78 26.48 -5.77 -25.78
C GLY A 78 26.98 -5.08 -27.05
N GLY A 79 26.35 -3.97 -27.46
CA GLY A 79 26.82 -3.14 -28.58
C GLY A 79 27.90 -2.13 -28.19
N LEU A 80 28.11 -1.89 -26.89
CA LEU A 80 29.10 -0.95 -26.36
C LEU A 80 30.36 -1.63 -25.83
N LEU A 81 30.40 -2.97 -25.82
CA LEU A 81 31.52 -3.77 -25.34
C LEU A 81 32.12 -4.57 -26.49
N ARG A 82 33.44 -4.55 -26.64
CA ARG A 82 34.15 -5.35 -27.65
C ARG A 82 33.99 -6.86 -27.44
N ASN A 83 33.79 -7.27 -26.20
CA ASN A 83 33.54 -8.65 -25.81
C ASN A 83 32.31 -8.74 -24.92
N SER A 84 31.29 -9.48 -25.37
CA SER A 84 30.05 -9.67 -24.59
C SER A 84 30.21 -10.57 -23.37
N ASP A 85 31.27 -11.39 -23.29
CA ASP A 85 31.56 -12.19 -22.10
C ASP A 85 31.88 -11.32 -20.87
N LEU A 86 32.26 -10.06 -21.07
CA LEU A 86 32.45 -9.10 -19.98
C LEU A 86 31.16 -8.85 -19.18
N LEU A 87 29.99 -9.02 -19.78
CA LEU A 87 28.69 -8.95 -19.08
C LEU A 87 28.49 -10.12 -18.11
N VAL A 88 29.17 -11.24 -18.34
CA VAL A 88 29.05 -12.46 -17.51
C VAL A 88 29.97 -12.40 -16.30
N GLU A 89 31.12 -11.72 -16.42
CA GLU A 89 32.04 -11.52 -15.31
C GLU A 89 31.39 -10.82 -14.10
N GLY A 90 30.40 -9.96 -14.34
CA GLY A 90 29.65 -9.27 -13.28
C GLY A 90 30.50 -8.27 -12.48
N SER A 91 31.58 -7.76 -13.06
CA SER A 91 32.45 -6.77 -12.41
C SER A 91 31.83 -5.37 -12.42
N ASP A 92 32.07 -4.60 -11.36
CA ASP A 92 31.72 -3.19 -11.22
C ASP A 92 32.69 -2.23 -11.93
N ARG A 93 33.59 -2.76 -12.77
CA ARG A 93 34.63 -2.03 -13.51
C ARG A 93 34.64 -2.39 -14.98
N VAL A 94 35.03 -1.45 -15.83
CA VAL A 94 35.25 -1.64 -17.27
C VAL A 94 36.61 -1.07 -17.65
N ALA A 95 37.42 -1.84 -18.36
CA ALA A 95 38.65 -1.31 -18.95
C ALA A 95 38.29 -0.43 -20.15
N LEU A 96 38.95 0.72 -20.30
CA LEU A 96 38.67 1.65 -21.39
C LEU A 96 38.90 1.02 -22.77
N ALA A 97 39.85 0.07 -22.86
CA ALA A 97 40.14 -0.68 -24.08
C ALA A 97 39.00 -1.63 -24.49
N ASP A 98 38.16 -2.05 -23.55
CA ASP A 98 37.06 -2.99 -23.77
C ASP A 98 35.78 -2.30 -24.28
N ILE A 99 35.71 -0.96 -24.21
CA ILE A 99 34.60 -0.19 -24.77
C ILE A 99 34.75 -0.17 -26.29
N ASP A 100 33.68 -0.54 -26.99
CA ASP A 100 33.62 -0.52 -28.45
C ASP A 100 33.35 0.89 -28.95
N ASP A 101 34.32 1.48 -29.64
CA ASP A 101 34.30 2.83 -30.22
C ASP A 101 33.93 2.84 -31.71
N SER A 102 33.43 1.73 -32.25
CA SER A 102 33.00 1.64 -33.65
C SER A 102 31.69 2.40 -33.94
N SER A 103 30.87 2.65 -32.91
CA SER A 103 29.63 3.42 -33.00
C SER A 103 29.79 4.84 -32.43
N GLU A 104 28.97 5.79 -32.89
CA GLU A 104 28.98 7.15 -32.34
C GLU A 104 28.69 7.17 -30.83
N GLU A 105 27.78 6.30 -30.37
CA GLU A 105 27.44 6.18 -28.96
C GLU A 105 28.61 5.61 -28.16
N GLY A 106 29.28 4.59 -28.68
CA GLY A 106 30.49 4.01 -28.10
C GLY A 106 31.64 5.01 -27.96
N GLN A 107 31.87 5.84 -28.98
CA GLN A 107 32.85 6.93 -28.93
C GLN A 107 32.52 7.95 -27.83
N ARG A 108 31.24 8.32 -27.68
CA ARG A 108 30.80 9.24 -26.63
C ARG A 108 30.98 8.64 -25.24
N VAL A 109 30.64 7.37 -25.05
CA VAL A 109 30.82 6.66 -23.77
C VAL A 109 32.29 6.56 -23.39
N LEU A 110 33.17 6.21 -24.34
CA LEU A 110 34.61 6.15 -24.11
C LEU A 110 35.21 7.53 -23.77
N ALA A 111 34.85 8.56 -24.54
CA ALA A 111 35.31 9.93 -24.28
C ALA A 111 34.82 10.45 -22.91
N SER A 112 33.57 10.14 -22.56
CA SER A 112 32.99 10.46 -21.25
C SER A 112 33.72 9.75 -20.11
N ALA A 113 34.01 8.45 -20.25
CA ALA A 113 34.77 7.70 -19.25
C ALA A 113 36.17 8.30 -19.01
N GLN A 114 36.87 8.68 -20.08
CA GLN A 114 38.16 9.37 -19.99
C GLN A 114 38.05 10.75 -19.33
N TYR A 115 37.01 11.51 -19.66
CA TYR A 115 36.73 12.82 -19.07
C TYR A 115 36.44 12.71 -17.57
N ILE A 116 35.63 11.74 -17.15
CA ILE A 116 35.33 11.46 -15.74
C ILE A 116 36.63 11.16 -14.98
N LEU A 117 37.44 10.23 -15.48
CA LEU A 117 38.71 9.86 -14.85
C LEU A 117 39.67 11.06 -14.75
N LYS A 118 39.78 11.88 -15.81
CA LYS A 118 40.57 13.11 -15.79
C LYS A 118 40.08 14.11 -14.73
N THR A 119 38.75 14.29 -14.63
CA THR A 119 38.11 15.20 -13.67
C THR A 119 38.34 14.75 -12.23
N LEU A 120 38.33 13.44 -11.99
CA LEU A 120 38.64 12.82 -10.71
C LEU A 120 40.16 12.76 -10.40
N GLY A 121 41.02 13.35 -11.24
CA GLY A 121 42.46 13.38 -11.04
C GLY A 121 43.19 12.06 -11.33
N LYS A 122 42.57 11.16 -12.11
CA LYS A 122 43.11 9.84 -12.50
C LYS A 122 43.29 9.71 -14.03
N PRO A 123 43.99 10.63 -14.73
CA PRO A 123 44.05 10.65 -16.19
C PRO A 123 44.70 9.39 -16.82
N ASP A 124 45.60 8.73 -16.09
CA ASP A 124 46.33 7.54 -16.58
C ASP A 124 45.66 6.21 -16.20
N ALA A 125 44.46 6.24 -15.62
CA ALA A 125 43.73 5.03 -15.24
C ALA A 125 43.25 4.27 -16.49
N ALA A 126 43.51 2.97 -16.52
CA ALA A 126 43.11 2.10 -17.63
C ALA A 126 41.67 1.54 -17.48
N GLU A 127 41.06 1.71 -16.31
CA GLU A 127 39.73 1.22 -15.98
C GLU A 127 38.91 2.29 -15.25
N ILE A 128 37.58 2.22 -15.42
CA ILE A 128 36.59 3.03 -14.71
C ILE A 128 35.67 2.13 -13.90
N SER A 129 35.24 2.57 -12.72
CA SER A 129 34.41 1.79 -11.80
C SER A 129 33.14 2.50 -11.37
N LEU A 130 32.16 1.76 -10.83
CA LEU A 130 30.96 2.36 -10.23
C LEU A 130 31.27 3.28 -9.04
N ALA A 131 32.39 3.07 -8.34
CA ALA A 131 32.82 3.97 -7.28
C ALA A 131 33.20 5.35 -7.83
N ASP A 132 33.83 5.41 -9.01
CA ASP A 132 34.16 6.68 -9.68
C ASP A 132 32.87 7.43 -10.07
N MET A 133 31.80 6.71 -10.39
CA MET A 133 30.49 7.32 -10.70
C MET A 133 29.87 8.01 -9.48
N ALA A 134 29.98 7.42 -8.29
CA ALA A 134 29.48 8.05 -7.07
C ALA A 134 30.23 9.35 -6.72
N ASP A 135 31.51 9.44 -7.09
CA ASP A 135 32.33 10.63 -6.87
C ASP A 135 32.06 11.72 -7.92
N ILE A 136 31.86 11.35 -9.20
CA ILE A 136 31.49 12.33 -10.23
C ILE A 136 30.06 12.82 -10.07
N GLU A 137 29.11 12.00 -9.62
CA GLU A 137 27.73 12.43 -9.29
C GLU A 137 27.75 13.55 -8.24
N LYS A 138 28.56 13.40 -7.18
CA LYS A 138 28.73 14.45 -6.16
C LYS A 138 29.36 15.71 -6.72
N PHE A 139 30.32 15.57 -7.63
CA PHE A 139 30.94 16.71 -8.29
C PHE A 139 29.94 17.46 -9.18
N VAL A 140 29.19 16.75 -10.03
CA VAL A 140 28.17 17.31 -10.93
C VAL A 140 27.03 17.96 -10.15
N ALA A 141 26.55 17.32 -9.07
CA ALA A 141 25.54 17.92 -8.19
C ALA A 141 26.01 19.20 -7.50
N GLY A 142 27.32 19.43 -7.40
CA GLY A 142 27.90 20.66 -6.87
C GLY A 142 28.16 21.75 -7.90
N LEU A 143 27.93 21.48 -9.21
CA LEU A 143 28.08 22.47 -10.27
C LEU A 143 26.89 23.43 -10.29
N GLU A 144 27.15 24.67 -10.72
CA GLU A 144 26.09 25.67 -10.96
C GLU A 144 25.19 25.27 -12.14
N PHE A 145 25.77 24.58 -13.13
CA PHE A 145 25.03 24.03 -14.28
C PHE A 145 25.28 22.52 -14.35
N ASN A 146 24.22 21.75 -14.10
CA ASN A 146 24.26 20.29 -14.02
C ASN A 146 23.42 19.60 -15.11
N GLY A 147 22.81 20.38 -16.01
CA GLY A 147 22.21 19.89 -17.25
C GLY A 147 20.84 19.23 -17.10
N ASP A 148 20.11 19.49 -16.02
CA ASP A 148 18.73 19.00 -15.83
C ASP A 148 17.65 20.01 -16.24
N GLY A 149 18.05 21.23 -16.62
CA GLY A 149 17.20 22.34 -17.01
C GLY A 149 16.41 22.95 -15.86
N VAL A 150 16.83 22.73 -14.62
CA VAL A 150 16.22 23.24 -13.39
C VAL A 150 17.14 24.29 -12.76
N VAL A 151 16.59 25.46 -12.44
CA VAL A 151 17.36 26.54 -11.81
C VAL A 151 16.87 26.78 -10.37
N PRO A 152 17.64 26.40 -9.35
CA PRO A 152 17.35 26.69 -7.94
C PRO A 152 17.51 28.17 -7.59
N ALA A 153 16.65 28.68 -6.71
CA ALA A 153 16.77 30.05 -6.20
C ALA A 153 18.08 30.28 -5.41
N SER A 154 18.60 29.24 -4.75
CA SER A 154 19.83 29.30 -3.95
C SER A 154 21.08 29.62 -4.76
N GLN A 155 21.09 29.30 -6.06
CA GLN A 155 22.24 29.52 -6.95
C GLN A 155 22.23 30.91 -7.61
N ILE A 156 21.12 31.65 -7.53
CA ILE A 156 21.03 32.99 -8.08
C ILE A 156 21.68 33.99 -7.14
N ASN A 157 22.62 34.79 -7.63
CA ASN A 157 23.27 35.85 -6.85
C ASN A 157 22.44 37.16 -6.81
N ASP A 158 21.76 37.49 -7.91
CA ASP A 158 20.92 38.68 -8.01
C ASP A 158 19.68 38.58 -7.12
N ALA A 159 19.51 39.53 -6.19
CA ALA A 159 18.43 39.48 -5.21
C ALA A 159 17.04 39.70 -5.84
N GLY A 160 16.95 40.49 -6.91
CA GLY A 160 15.69 40.76 -7.61
C GLY A 160 15.20 39.53 -8.37
N LEU A 161 16.10 38.90 -9.13
CA LEU A 161 15.87 37.68 -9.88
C LEU A 161 15.54 36.51 -8.94
N ARG A 162 16.31 36.34 -7.86
CA ARG A 162 16.07 35.31 -6.84
C ARG A 162 14.65 35.43 -6.27
N LYS A 163 14.24 36.63 -5.90
CA LYS A 163 12.89 36.88 -5.38
C LYS A 163 11.82 36.54 -6.42
N THR A 164 12.04 36.84 -7.69
CA THR A 164 11.11 36.43 -8.75
C THR A 164 11.02 34.91 -8.89
N ILE A 165 12.14 34.18 -8.80
CA ILE A 165 12.12 32.71 -8.80
C ILE A 165 11.32 32.18 -7.60
N GLU A 166 11.55 32.70 -6.39
CA GLU A 166 10.79 32.32 -5.19
C GLU A 166 9.29 32.63 -5.31
N ASP A 167 8.94 33.76 -5.93
CA ASP A 167 7.54 34.14 -6.18
C ASP A 167 6.87 33.15 -7.16
N ILE A 168 7.56 32.75 -8.23
CA ILE A 168 7.07 31.74 -9.19
C ILE A 168 6.87 30.40 -8.48
N MET A 169 7.85 29.96 -7.67
CA MET A 169 7.77 28.70 -6.91
C MET A 169 6.57 28.67 -5.97
N LYS A 170 6.24 29.80 -5.32
CA LYS A 170 5.07 29.92 -4.44
C LYS A 170 3.74 29.85 -5.20
N CYS A 171 3.70 30.33 -6.45
CA CYS A 171 2.48 30.36 -7.25
C CYS A 171 2.21 29.04 -7.99
N ARG A 172 3.23 28.45 -8.60
CA ARG A 172 3.08 27.32 -9.53
C ARG A 172 3.74 26.03 -9.05
N GLY A 173 4.46 26.07 -7.93
CA GLY A 173 5.25 24.96 -7.42
C GLY A 173 6.68 24.93 -7.99
N SER A 174 7.40 23.86 -7.69
CA SER A 174 8.81 23.70 -8.03
C SER A 174 9.13 22.25 -8.41
N VAL A 175 10.20 22.07 -9.20
CA VAL A 175 10.79 20.77 -9.49
C VAL A 175 12.08 20.61 -8.67
N MET A 176 12.42 19.38 -8.31
CA MET A 176 13.69 19.08 -7.63
C MET A 176 14.81 19.04 -8.65
N ASP A 177 15.82 19.87 -8.43
CA ASP A 177 17.11 19.84 -9.14
C ASP A 177 17.93 18.60 -8.71
N VAL A 178 18.87 18.17 -9.55
CA VAL A 178 19.85 17.10 -9.23
C VAL A 178 20.65 17.38 -7.95
N SER A 179 20.87 18.65 -7.59
CA SER A 179 21.49 19.02 -6.31
C SER A 179 20.60 18.76 -5.07
N GLY A 180 19.32 18.41 -5.28
CA GLY A 180 18.31 18.23 -4.24
C GLY A 180 17.60 19.52 -3.82
N ASN A 181 17.93 20.65 -4.45
CA ASN A 181 17.28 21.93 -4.18
C ASN A 181 16.01 22.10 -5.05
N ALA A 182 15.00 22.77 -4.51
CA ALA A 182 13.81 23.11 -5.29
C ALA A 182 14.11 24.28 -6.25
N GLY A 183 13.70 24.14 -7.51
CA GLY A 183 13.93 25.13 -8.56
C GLY A 183 12.82 25.19 -9.61
N LEU A 184 13.10 25.93 -10.69
CA LEU A 184 12.18 26.16 -11.80
C LEU A 184 12.69 25.51 -13.08
N ASN A 185 11.80 24.84 -13.80
CA ASN A 185 12.03 24.40 -15.18
C ASN A 185 11.35 25.38 -16.18
N GLN A 186 11.61 25.17 -17.47
CA GLN A 186 11.05 26.01 -18.54
C GLN A 186 9.51 26.04 -18.53
N GLU A 187 8.87 24.90 -18.29
CA GLU A 187 7.40 24.78 -18.30
C GLU A 187 6.75 25.63 -17.21
N ILE A 188 7.26 25.58 -15.99
CA ILE A 188 6.77 26.38 -14.87
C ILE A 188 7.00 27.88 -15.16
N ASN A 189 8.18 28.23 -15.68
CA ASN A 189 8.52 29.61 -16.01
C ASN A 189 7.57 30.20 -17.07
N ASP A 190 7.42 29.51 -18.20
CA ASP A 190 6.58 29.97 -19.30
C ASP A 190 5.12 30.10 -18.91
N ALA A 191 4.60 29.13 -18.16
CA ALA A 191 3.21 29.16 -17.72
C ALA A 191 2.95 30.31 -16.73
N PHE A 192 3.88 30.60 -15.83
CA PHE A 192 3.76 31.76 -14.93
C PHE A 192 3.75 33.07 -15.72
N PHE A 193 4.70 33.29 -16.63
CA PHE A 193 4.75 34.53 -17.40
C PHE A 193 3.57 34.68 -18.37
N ALA A 194 3.01 33.59 -18.88
CA ALA A 194 1.76 33.61 -19.65
C ALA A 194 0.58 34.07 -18.77
N GLU A 195 0.46 33.55 -17.54
CA GLU A 195 -0.54 33.99 -16.56
C GLU A 195 -0.39 35.49 -16.21
N VAL A 196 0.84 35.95 -15.98
CA VAL A 196 1.15 37.35 -15.68
C VAL A 196 0.75 38.26 -16.86
N ALA A 197 1.04 37.85 -18.10
CA ALA A 197 0.69 38.62 -19.29
C ALA A 197 -0.84 38.76 -19.43
N ILE A 198 -1.59 37.66 -19.32
CA ILE A 198 -3.05 37.65 -19.41
C ILE A 198 -3.68 38.53 -18.30
N PHE A 199 -3.18 38.42 -17.07
CA PHE A 199 -3.67 39.22 -15.95
C PHE A 199 -3.32 40.71 -16.10
N SER A 200 -2.11 41.02 -16.58
CA SER A 200 -1.69 42.38 -16.87
C SER A 200 -2.53 43.02 -17.97
N ASP A 201 -2.83 42.29 -19.05
CA ASP A 201 -3.68 42.75 -20.15
C ASP A 201 -5.13 43.01 -19.69
N TRP A 202 -5.68 42.15 -18.83
CA TRP A 202 -6.97 42.39 -18.18
C TRP A 202 -6.95 43.66 -17.32
N GLY A 203 -5.88 43.88 -16.56
CA GLY A 203 -5.70 45.08 -15.74
C GLY A 203 -5.59 46.37 -16.57
N VAL A 204 -4.81 46.35 -17.67
CA VAL A 204 -4.67 47.48 -18.59
C VAL A 204 -6.00 47.84 -19.26
N LYS A 205 -6.80 46.84 -19.66
CA LYS A 205 -8.15 47.08 -20.19
C LYS A 205 -9.05 47.77 -19.18
N GLY A 206 -8.95 47.39 -17.90
CA GLY A 206 -9.70 48.03 -16.82
C GLY A 206 -9.27 49.47 -16.59
N ASP A 207 -7.96 49.75 -16.59
CA ASP A 207 -7.43 51.10 -16.33
C ASP A 207 -7.63 52.07 -17.51
N ALA A 208 -7.73 51.57 -18.75
CA ALA A 208 -7.85 52.39 -19.95
C ALA A 208 -9.29 52.79 -20.31
N ASP A 209 -10.29 52.03 -19.88
CA ASP A 209 -11.69 52.28 -20.19
C ASP A 209 -12.32 53.19 -19.13
N ALA A 210 -12.69 54.40 -19.54
CA ALA A 210 -13.31 55.40 -18.67
C ALA A 210 -14.69 54.98 -18.15
N ASP A 211 -15.39 54.09 -18.87
CA ASP A 211 -16.69 53.57 -18.43
C ASP A 211 -16.52 52.48 -17.37
N ILE A 212 -15.42 51.72 -17.41
CA ILE A 212 -15.04 50.76 -16.35
C ILE A 212 -14.56 51.50 -15.10
N GLN A 213 -13.78 52.57 -15.25
CA GLN A 213 -13.20 53.37 -14.16
C GLN A 213 -13.87 54.74 -14.01
N PHE A 214 -15.20 54.77 -13.98
CA PHE A 214 -15.95 56.04 -13.99
C PHE A 214 -15.72 56.93 -12.75
N LEU A 215 -15.15 56.41 -11.66
CA LEU A 215 -14.68 57.17 -10.48
C LEU A 215 -13.16 57.09 -10.27
N GLY A 216 -12.40 56.68 -11.29
CA GLY A 216 -10.97 56.39 -11.19
C GLY A 216 -10.69 55.33 -10.12
N ASP A 217 -9.62 55.48 -9.35
CA ASP A 217 -9.20 54.51 -8.30
C ASP A 217 -10.28 54.19 -7.25
N LYS A 218 -11.34 55.02 -7.13
CA LYS A 218 -12.45 54.80 -6.20
C LYS A 218 -13.53 53.87 -6.73
N THR A 219 -13.51 53.52 -8.02
CA THR A 219 -14.58 52.72 -8.67
C THR A 219 -14.77 51.36 -7.99
N GLN A 220 -13.69 50.66 -7.64
CA GLN A 220 -13.78 49.38 -6.92
C GLN A 220 -14.48 49.54 -5.57
N ALA A 221 -14.09 50.53 -4.77
CA ALA A 221 -14.69 50.76 -3.45
C ALA A 221 -16.16 51.20 -3.53
N ALA A 222 -16.53 51.88 -4.63
CA ALA A 222 -17.92 52.25 -4.95
C ALA A 222 -18.74 51.03 -5.41
N ALA A 223 -18.15 50.13 -6.22
CA ALA A 223 -18.76 48.88 -6.63
C ALA A 223 -19.00 47.95 -5.44
N ASP A 224 -18.04 47.83 -4.52
CA ASP A 224 -18.20 47.03 -3.29
C ASP A 224 -19.38 47.56 -2.43
N ALA A 225 -19.51 48.88 -2.31
CA ALA A 225 -20.62 49.51 -1.59
C ALA A 225 -21.96 49.35 -2.32
N PHE A 226 -21.95 49.39 -3.65
CA PHE A 226 -23.12 49.15 -4.50
C PHE A 226 -23.62 47.70 -4.37
N HIS A 227 -22.74 46.72 -4.57
CA HIS A 227 -23.07 45.30 -4.46
C HIS A 227 -23.58 44.92 -3.07
N ALA A 228 -23.06 45.55 -2.01
CA ALA A 228 -23.48 45.27 -0.64
C ALA A 228 -24.97 45.56 -0.38
N VAL A 229 -25.59 46.47 -1.14
CA VAL A 229 -27.00 46.88 -0.95
C VAL A 229 -27.89 46.61 -2.16
N LYS A 230 -27.31 46.22 -3.31
CA LYS A 230 -28.00 46.10 -4.59
C LYS A 230 -29.31 45.34 -4.49
N GLU A 231 -29.26 44.11 -3.96
CA GLU A 231 -30.45 43.26 -3.85
C GLU A 231 -31.56 43.87 -2.99
N LYS A 232 -31.19 44.56 -1.90
CA LYS A 232 -32.17 45.19 -1.00
C LYS A 232 -32.77 46.47 -1.58
N VAL A 233 -31.99 47.23 -2.33
CA VAL A 233 -32.48 48.43 -3.02
C VAL A 233 -33.40 48.03 -4.19
N ASP A 234 -33.03 46.98 -4.95
CA ASP A 234 -33.88 46.37 -5.98
C ASP A 234 -35.20 45.84 -5.39
N ASP A 235 -35.14 45.10 -4.27
CA ASP A 235 -36.31 44.64 -3.50
C ASP A 235 -37.19 45.82 -3.06
N TYR A 236 -36.61 46.89 -2.50
CA TYR A 236 -37.36 48.06 -2.06
C TYR A 236 -38.13 48.73 -3.19
N PHE A 237 -37.48 49.05 -4.31
CA PHE A 237 -38.16 49.68 -5.44
C PHE A 237 -39.21 48.76 -6.08
N THR A 238 -38.96 47.46 -6.13
CA THR A 238 -39.94 46.47 -6.60
C THR A 238 -41.19 46.46 -5.72
N ARG A 239 -41.02 46.54 -4.39
CA ARG A 239 -42.16 46.64 -3.45
C ARG A 239 -42.94 47.94 -3.63
N CYS A 240 -42.27 49.08 -3.81
CA CYS A 240 -42.94 50.36 -4.05
C CYS A 240 -43.72 50.37 -5.38
N GLN A 241 -43.19 49.73 -6.43
CA GLN A 241 -43.90 49.56 -7.70
C GLN A 241 -45.11 48.61 -7.57
N MET A 242 -44.98 47.53 -6.82
CA MET A 242 -46.11 46.64 -6.50
C MET A 242 -47.21 47.35 -5.71
N ALA A 243 -46.84 48.21 -4.76
CA ALA A 243 -47.78 49.05 -4.03
C ALA A 243 -48.50 50.08 -4.92
N ALA A 244 -47.83 50.59 -5.96
CA ALA A 244 -48.44 51.46 -6.97
C ALA A 244 -49.36 50.71 -7.94
N TYR A 245 -49.01 49.45 -8.28
CA TYR A 245 -49.81 48.60 -9.15
C TYR A 245 -51.13 48.17 -8.50
N ASP A 246 -51.07 47.69 -7.25
CA ASP A 246 -52.24 47.35 -6.43
C ASP A 246 -52.06 47.90 -5.02
N VAL A 247 -52.94 48.82 -4.63
CA VAL A 247 -52.94 49.45 -3.30
C VAL A 247 -53.00 48.43 -2.16
N ARG A 248 -53.58 47.24 -2.39
CA ARG A 248 -53.65 46.15 -1.41
C ARG A 248 -52.29 45.55 -1.08
N ALA A 249 -51.28 45.72 -1.95
CA ALA A 249 -49.94 45.20 -1.75
C ALA A 249 -49.10 46.05 -0.77
N ALA A 250 -49.43 47.33 -0.57
CA ALA A 250 -48.61 48.25 0.23
C ALA A 250 -48.41 47.82 1.70
N VAL A 251 -49.49 47.38 2.35
CA VAL A 251 -49.50 46.95 3.76
C VAL A 251 -48.70 45.65 3.98
N PRO A 252 -48.99 44.53 3.28
CA PRO A 252 -48.23 43.29 3.49
C PRO A 252 -46.76 43.42 3.10
N LEU A 253 -46.41 44.27 2.12
CA LEU A 253 -45.02 44.49 1.70
C LEU A 253 -44.21 45.39 2.65
N SER A 254 -44.88 46.25 3.43
CA SER A 254 -44.29 47.09 4.51
C SER A 254 -44.12 46.36 5.86
N ARG A 255 -44.52 45.09 5.94
CA ARG A 255 -44.67 44.25 7.15
C ARG A 255 -45.93 44.55 7.96
N SER A 256 -46.52 43.49 8.52
CA SER A 256 -47.72 43.59 9.36
C SER A 256 -47.38 43.90 10.82
N THR A 257 -48.39 44.23 11.62
CA THR A 257 -48.23 44.46 13.07
C THR A 257 -47.68 43.24 13.79
N GLU A 258 -48.09 42.03 13.37
CA GLU A 258 -47.65 40.77 13.97
C GLU A 258 -46.15 40.51 13.76
N ASP A 259 -45.58 40.94 12.63
CA ASP A 259 -44.15 40.82 12.35
C ASP A 259 -43.31 41.70 13.32
N TYR A 260 -43.83 42.86 13.71
CA TYR A 260 -43.18 43.73 14.72
C TYR A 260 -43.33 43.18 16.14
N GLU A 261 -44.50 42.64 16.49
CA GLU A 261 -44.73 41.98 17.78
C GLU A 261 -43.78 40.79 17.98
N GLY A 262 -43.50 40.02 16.91
CA GLY A 262 -42.60 38.88 16.93
C GLY A 262 -41.14 39.21 17.28
N ILE A 263 -40.66 40.41 16.94
CA ILE A 263 -39.30 40.86 17.27
C ILE A 263 -39.25 41.72 18.53
N ALA A 264 -40.36 42.33 18.96
CA ALA A 264 -40.41 43.25 20.09
C ALA A 264 -39.96 42.62 21.43
N ALA A 265 -40.14 41.30 21.56
CA ALA A 265 -39.68 40.55 22.74
C ALA A 265 -38.17 40.26 22.74
N GLN A 266 -37.46 40.51 21.63
CA GLN A 266 -36.02 40.26 21.49
C GLN A 266 -35.18 41.49 21.87
N THR A 267 -33.88 41.29 22.11
CA THR A 267 -32.93 42.40 22.19
C THR A 267 -32.65 42.94 20.79
N LEU A 268 -33.21 44.12 20.48
CA LEU A 268 -33.08 44.75 19.17
C LEU A 268 -31.70 45.41 19.01
N SER A 269 -31.03 45.14 17.89
CA SER A 269 -29.79 45.80 17.50
C SER A 269 -29.69 45.89 15.97
N ALA A 270 -28.90 46.84 15.47
CA ALA A 270 -28.62 46.98 14.03
C ALA A 270 -27.92 45.77 13.39
N LYS A 271 -27.54 44.75 14.17
CA LYS A 271 -26.95 43.49 13.67
C LYS A 271 -27.93 42.32 13.68
N ASN A 272 -29.18 42.54 14.08
CA ASN A 272 -30.21 41.50 14.14
C ASN A 272 -30.65 41.13 12.71
N THR A 273 -30.59 39.84 12.38
CA THR A 273 -30.95 39.28 11.07
C THR A 273 -32.43 39.44 10.74
N ASP A 274 -33.30 39.38 11.74
CA ASP A 274 -34.75 39.54 11.59
C ASP A 274 -35.06 40.98 11.16
N ILE A 275 -34.39 41.96 11.80
CA ILE A 275 -34.48 43.38 11.42
C ILE A 275 -33.92 43.60 10.00
N ALA A 276 -32.79 42.98 9.65
CA ALA A 276 -32.22 43.08 8.31
C ALA A 276 -33.15 42.52 7.20
N SER A 277 -34.02 41.56 7.54
CA SER A 277 -35.00 40.99 6.61
C SER A 277 -36.15 41.94 6.26
N PHE A 278 -36.36 43.01 7.04
CA PHE A 278 -37.42 44.00 6.79
C PHE A 278 -37.07 44.89 5.58
N PRO A 279 -38.06 45.57 4.97
CA PRO A 279 -37.81 46.56 3.92
C PRO A 279 -36.77 47.61 4.33
N LEU A 280 -36.10 48.23 3.35
CA LEU A 280 -35.13 49.30 3.61
C LEU A 280 -35.78 50.56 4.21
N ALA A 281 -37.00 50.87 3.79
CA ALA A 281 -37.83 51.95 4.31
C ALA A 281 -39.32 51.55 4.16
N THR A 282 -40.23 52.36 4.68
CA THR A 282 -41.68 52.15 4.50
C THR A 282 -42.04 52.06 3.01
N VAL A 283 -42.84 51.06 2.63
CA VAL A 283 -43.27 50.83 1.25
C VAL A 283 -44.57 51.58 0.99
N GLU A 284 -44.52 52.52 0.06
CA GLU A 284 -45.67 53.29 -0.42
C GLU A 284 -45.57 53.40 -1.96
N PRO A 285 -46.70 53.67 -2.66
CA PRO A 285 -46.71 53.83 -4.12
C PRO A 285 -45.63 54.81 -4.61
N ASP A 286 -44.74 54.33 -5.48
CA ASP A 286 -43.68 55.12 -6.15
C ASP A 286 -42.77 55.96 -5.20
N LYS A 287 -42.62 55.53 -3.94
CA LYS A 287 -41.84 56.26 -2.94
C LYS A 287 -40.32 56.20 -3.23
N PRO A 288 -39.62 57.36 -3.25
CA PRO A 288 -38.16 57.41 -3.29
C PRO A 288 -37.52 56.78 -2.04
N LEU A 289 -36.34 56.17 -2.19
CA LEU A 289 -35.61 55.59 -1.07
C LEU A 289 -34.98 56.73 -0.23
N PRO A 290 -35.31 56.88 1.07
CA PRO A 290 -34.59 57.82 1.94
C PRO A 290 -33.16 57.34 2.20
N LEU A 291 -32.19 58.27 2.24
CA LEU A 291 -30.76 57.97 2.44
C LEU A 291 -30.22 58.40 3.81
N VAL A 292 -31.02 59.13 4.60
CA VAL A 292 -30.58 59.73 5.87
C VAL A 292 -31.48 59.33 7.04
N SER A 293 -32.79 59.54 6.94
CA SER A 293 -33.75 59.25 8.01
C SER A 293 -34.90 58.38 7.54
N GLY A 294 -35.39 57.47 8.40
CA GLY A 294 -36.48 56.56 8.06
C GLY A 294 -36.02 55.27 7.35
N LEU A 295 -34.72 54.97 7.45
CA LEU A 295 -34.12 53.73 7.00
C LEU A 295 -34.17 52.65 8.07
N ASN A 296 -34.15 51.41 7.62
CA ASN A 296 -33.96 50.24 8.45
C ASN A 296 -32.58 50.32 9.15
N PRO A 297 -32.54 50.30 10.49
CA PRO A 297 -31.30 50.42 11.25
C PRO A 297 -30.23 49.39 10.89
N ALA A 298 -30.62 48.20 10.40
CA ALA A 298 -29.68 47.15 10.02
C ALA A 298 -28.90 47.43 8.72
N TRP A 299 -29.40 48.36 7.91
CA TRP A 299 -28.83 48.72 6.60
C TRP A 299 -28.23 50.14 6.57
N GLN A 300 -28.40 50.92 7.63
CA GLN A 300 -27.95 52.32 7.71
C GLN A 300 -26.48 52.48 7.32
N LYS A 301 -25.58 51.67 7.88
CA LYS A 301 -24.14 51.74 7.60
C LYS A 301 -23.81 51.48 6.12
N GLN A 302 -24.50 50.52 5.49
CA GLN A 302 -24.26 50.13 4.11
C GLN A 302 -24.85 51.17 3.15
N ILE A 303 -26.01 51.76 3.49
CA ILE A 303 -26.59 52.87 2.73
C ILE A 303 -25.77 54.16 2.88
N ASP A 304 -25.21 54.44 4.07
CA ASP A 304 -24.27 55.55 4.25
C ASP A 304 -23.00 55.35 3.40
N ALA A 305 -22.48 54.11 3.35
CA ALA A 305 -21.34 53.79 2.48
C ALA A 305 -21.69 53.94 0.99
N LEU A 306 -22.88 53.54 0.55
CA LEU A 306 -23.38 53.78 -0.81
C LEU A 306 -23.50 55.29 -1.08
N ARG A 307 -24.04 56.06 -0.12
CA ARG A 307 -24.21 57.51 -0.23
C ARG A 307 -22.87 58.20 -0.43
N GLU A 308 -21.91 57.91 0.43
CA GLU A 308 -20.58 58.55 0.42
C GLU A 308 -19.73 58.13 -0.77
N ARG A 309 -19.73 56.84 -1.13
CA ARG A 309 -18.79 56.29 -2.13
C ARG A 309 -19.32 56.29 -3.55
N THR A 310 -20.64 56.32 -3.73
CA THR A 310 -21.28 56.13 -5.04
C THR A 310 -22.26 57.26 -5.38
N ILE A 311 -23.22 57.58 -4.51
CA ILE A 311 -24.27 58.57 -4.82
C ILE A 311 -23.70 59.99 -4.85
N ALA A 312 -22.98 60.41 -3.80
CA ALA A 312 -22.42 61.75 -3.72
C ALA A 312 -21.44 62.08 -4.87
N PRO A 313 -20.54 61.17 -5.29
CA PRO A 313 -19.69 61.40 -6.46
C PRO A 313 -20.42 61.47 -7.81
N VAL A 314 -21.55 60.79 -7.97
CA VAL A 314 -22.26 60.70 -9.26
C VAL A 314 -23.38 61.73 -9.40
N PHE A 315 -24.12 61.99 -8.32
CA PHE A 315 -25.33 62.83 -8.33
C PHE A 315 -25.29 64.02 -7.37
N GLY A 316 -24.20 64.19 -6.61
CA GLY A 316 -24.10 65.19 -5.55
C GLY A 316 -24.76 64.75 -4.24
N ASP A 317 -24.71 65.62 -3.24
CA ASP A 317 -25.29 65.34 -1.93
C ASP A 317 -26.83 65.25 -2.01
N LYS A 318 -27.37 64.12 -1.56
CA LYS A 318 -28.80 63.79 -1.68
C LYS A 318 -29.31 63.10 -0.44
N GLU A 319 -30.53 63.47 -0.05
CA GLU A 319 -31.25 62.85 1.07
C GLU A 319 -32.21 61.74 0.61
N ILE A 320 -32.53 61.68 -0.69
CA ILE A 320 -33.41 60.67 -1.30
C ILE A 320 -32.83 60.18 -2.63
N LEU A 321 -33.13 58.92 -2.99
CA LEU A 321 -32.75 58.28 -4.25
C LEU A 321 -34.01 57.87 -5.03
N LEU A 322 -34.10 58.30 -6.29
CA LEU A 322 -35.18 57.92 -7.19
C LEU A 322 -34.91 56.55 -7.84
N ALA A 323 -35.98 55.83 -8.23
CA ALA A 323 -35.86 54.56 -8.95
C ALA A 323 -35.11 54.70 -10.29
N SER A 324 -35.30 55.82 -11.00
CA SER A 324 -34.59 56.14 -12.25
C SER A 324 -33.09 56.40 -12.03
N GLU A 325 -32.72 57.00 -10.90
CA GLU A 325 -31.33 57.25 -10.52
C GLU A 325 -30.64 55.96 -10.11
N TRP A 326 -31.35 55.07 -9.40
CA TRP A 326 -30.87 53.72 -9.12
C TRP A 326 -30.63 52.90 -10.38
N ALA A 327 -31.56 52.92 -11.34
CA ALA A 327 -31.37 52.29 -12.64
C ALA A 327 -30.14 52.85 -13.38
N THR A 328 -29.91 54.17 -13.30
CA THR A 328 -28.71 54.82 -13.87
C THR A 328 -27.42 54.33 -13.21
N LEU A 329 -27.42 54.10 -11.89
CA LEU A 329 -26.27 53.51 -11.19
C LEU A 329 -26.01 52.08 -11.64
N CYS A 330 -27.05 51.25 -11.75
CA CYS A 330 -26.93 49.89 -12.28
C CYS A 330 -26.26 49.91 -13.67
N THR A 331 -26.74 50.76 -14.58
CA THR A 331 -26.14 50.88 -15.93
C THR A 331 -24.68 51.35 -15.91
N LYS A 332 -24.29 52.24 -14.99
CA LYS A 332 -22.89 52.68 -14.85
C LYS A 332 -21.97 51.56 -14.36
N PHE A 333 -22.47 50.64 -13.54
CA PHE A 333 -21.67 49.50 -13.06
C PHE A 333 -21.62 48.33 -14.05
N ASP A 334 -22.49 48.27 -15.07
CA ASP A 334 -22.52 47.17 -16.06
C ASP A 334 -21.15 46.93 -16.72
N ALA A 335 -20.42 48.00 -17.09
CA ALA A 335 -19.10 47.89 -17.71
C ALA A 335 -18.06 47.32 -16.73
N PHE A 336 -18.08 47.78 -15.49
CA PHE A 336 -17.22 47.29 -14.41
C PHE A 336 -17.51 45.83 -14.05
N GLU A 337 -18.79 45.44 -13.96
CA GLU A 337 -19.21 44.06 -13.67
C GLU A 337 -18.81 43.09 -14.79
N LYS A 338 -18.95 43.49 -16.06
CA LYS A 338 -18.48 42.71 -17.22
C LYS A 338 -16.97 42.53 -17.22
N TRP A 339 -16.23 43.58 -16.88
CA TRP A 339 -14.78 43.50 -16.75
C TRP A 339 -14.36 42.60 -15.59
N GLN A 340 -14.99 42.73 -14.42
CA GLN A 340 -14.68 41.94 -13.23
C GLN A 340 -15.02 40.45 -13.43
N SER A 341 -16.11 40.13 -14.13
CA SER A 341 -16.47 38.75 -14.49
C SER A 341 -15.54 38.14 -15.54
N ALA A 342 -14.89 38.96 -16.37
CA ALA A 342 -13.85 38.53 -17.32
C ALA A 342 -12.46 38.39 -16.69
N LYS A 343 -12.33 38.51 -15.36
CA LYS A 343 -11.05 38.40 -14.66
C LYS A 343 -10.49 36.97 -14.78
N PRO A 344 -9.25 36.80 -15.28
CA PRO A 344 -8.64 35.49 -15.44
C PRO A 344 -8.30 34.86 -14.08
N ALA A 345 -8.56 33.57 -13.92
CA ALA A 345 -8.08 32.81 -12.77
C ALA A 345 -6.56 32.64 -12.89
N CYS A 346 -5.81 33.25 -11.96
CA CYS A 346 -4.36 33.34 -12.03
C CYS A 346 -3.75 33.06 -10.65
N SER A 347 -2.84 32.07 -10.59
CA SER A 347 -2.13 31.73 -9.35
C SER A 347 -1.21 32.87 -8.89
N ALA A 348 -0.79 33.72 -9.82
CA ALA A 348 0.05 34.88 -9.56
C ALA A 348 -0.70 36.04 -8.88
N GLU A 349 -2.03 36.03 -8.82
CA GLU A 349 -2.83 37.10 -8.18
C GLU A 349 -2.41 37.34 -6.72
N GLN A 350 -2.03 36.29 -5.99
CA GLN A 350 -1.60 36.37 -4.60
C GLN A 350 -0.38 37.27 -4.36
N LEU A 351 0.41 37.57 -5.39
CA LEU A 351 1.56 38.48 -5.31
C LEU A 351 1.13 39.95 -5.29
N GLY A 352 -0.09 40.26 -5.70
CA GLY A 352 -0.63 41.61 -5.79
C GLY A 352 -0.25 42.34 -7.10
N LYS A 353 -1.10 43.30 -7.50
CA LYS A 353 -0.97 44.03 -8.78
C LYS A 353 0.37 44.76 -8.93
N GLU A 354 0.90 45.32 -7.85
CA GLU A 354 2.16 46.07 -7.87
C GLU A 354 3.36 45.17 -8.19
N ARG A 355 3.45 44.01 -7.52
CA ARG A 355 4.53 43.04 -7.74
C ARG A 355 4.46 42.43 -9.14
N LEU A 356 3.25 42.11 -9.62
CA LEU A 356 3.06 41.58 -10.98
C LEU A 356 3.48 42.60 -12.06
N ARG A 357 3.20 43.89 -11.84
CA ARG A 357 3.67 44.97 -12.73
C ARG A 357 5.19 45.16 -12.69
N GLU A 358 5.79 44.99 -11.53
CA GLU A 358 7.26 45.01 -11.39
C GLU A 358 7.88 43.86 -12.19
N ILE A 359 7.36 42.63 -12.01
CA ILE A 359 7.83 41.44 -12.71
C ILE A 359 7.62 41.57 -14.22
N SER A 360 6.46 42.06 -14.68
CA SER A 360 6.17 42.19 -16.12
C SER A 360 7.00 43.26 -16.83
N ARG A 361 7.49 44.27 -16.11
CA ARG A 361 8.39 45.31 -16.64
C ARG A 361 9.88 44.94 -16.54
N SER A 362 10.20 43.95 -15.72
CA SER A 362 11.57 43.44 -15.57
C SER A 362 11.98 42.60 -16.78
N LYS A 363 13.29 42.39 -16.96
CA LYS A 363 13.84 41.39 -17.91
C LYS A 363 14.08 40.03 -17.26
N HIS A 364 13.33 39.72 -16.19
CA HIS A 364 13.54 38.50 -15.41
C HIS A 364 13.14 37.26 -16.20
N LYS A 365 12.15 37.36 -17.11
CA LYS A 365 11.79 36.23 -17.98
C LYS A 365 13.00 35.81 -18.83
N GLU A 366 13.59 36.75 -19.57
CA GLU A 366 14.72 36.45 -20.43
C GLU A 366 15.95 36.00 -19.64
N ALA A 367 16.16 36.55 -18.44
CA ALA A 367 17.25 36.13 -17.57
C ALA A 367 17.07 34.69 -17.04
N ILE A 368 15.85 34.29 -16.68
CA ILE A 368 15.55 32.91 -16.26
C ILE A 368 15.67 31.96 -17.45
N ASP A 369 15.11 32.31 -18.61
CA ASP A 369 15.22 31.52 -19.83
C ASP A 369 16.68 31.30 -20.23
N ASP A 370 17.53 32.33 -20.13
CA ASP A 370 18.96 32.23 -20.43
C ASP A 370 19.71 31.33 -19.43
N LEU A 371 19.35 31.36 -18.13
CA LEU A 371 19.91 30.45 -17.14
C LEU A 371 19.51 28.99 -17.41
N ILE A 372 18.24 28.73 -17.72
CA ILE A 372 17.74 27.40 -18.07
C ILE A 372 18.42 26.89 -19.35
N ASN A 373 18.62 27.75 -20.35
CA ASN A 373 19.29 27.38 -21.59
C ASN A 373 20.79 27.11 -21.39
N ARG A 374 21.48 27.89 -20.53
CA ARG A 374 22.87 27.64 -20.16
C ARG A 374 23.03 26.32 -19.42
N ASP A 375 22.08 25.99 -18.55
CA ASP A 375 22.07 24.69 -17.89
C ASP A 375 21.91 23.54 -18.91
N LYS A 376 20.85 23.61 -19.74
CA LYS A 376 20.59 22.62 -20.79
C LYS A 376 21.71 22.45 -21.81
N ALA A 377 22.56 23.47 -22.01
CA ALA A 377 23.71 23.34 -22.91
C ALA A 377 24.69 22.24 -22.46
N VAL A 378 24.75 21.94 -21.16
CA VAL A 378 25.63 20.92 -20.56
C VAL A 378 24.93 19.54 -20.49
N GLU A 379 23.63 19.46 -20.81
CA GLU A 379 22.83 18.23 -20.75
C GLU A 379 23.49 17.08 -21.52
N SER A 380 24.05 17.34 -22.70
CA SER A 380 24.68 16.32 -23.53
C SER A 380 25.91 15.68 -22.87
N GLU A 381 26.71 16.47 -22.15
CA GLU A 381 27.88 16.00 -21.41
C GLU A 381 27.47 15.18 -20.19
N VAL A 382 26.44 15.64 -19.46
CA VAL A 382 25.90 14.96 -18.28
C VAL A 382 25.19 13.65 -18.65
N ASN A 383 24.44 13.64 -19.75
CA ASN A 383 23.85 12.41 -20.28
C ASN A 383 24.93 11.40 -20.69
N ALA A 384 26.08 11.85 -21.20
CA ALA A 384 27.19 10.96 -21.47
C ALA A 384 27.79 10.35 -20.18
N ILE A 385 27.80 11.09 -19.06
CA ILE A 385 28.19 10.55 -17.74
C ILE A 385 27.18 9.48 -17.28
N ARG A 386 25.87 9.73 -17.42
CA ARG A 386 24.82 8.74 -17.10
C ARG A 386 24.94 7.48 -17.95
N SER A 387 25.30 7.60 -19.23
CA SER A 387 25.55 6.43 -20.09
C SER A 387 26.71 5.58 -19.61
N VAL A 388 27.77 6.17 -19.06
CA VAL A 388 28.89 5.43 -18.45
C VAL A 388 28.42 4.68 -17.20
N GLU A 389 27.64 5.32 -16.32
CA GLU A 389 27.05 4.65 -15.14
C GLU A 389 26.17 3.48 -15.57
N LYS A 390 25.31 3.70 -16.56
CA LYS A 390 24.41 2.70 -17.13
C LYS A 390 25.20 1.48 -17.65
N LEU A 391 26.29 1.71 -18.39
CA LEU A 391 27.14 0.62 -18.88
C LEU A 391 27.77 -0.18 -17.73
N LEU A 392 28.32 0.51 -16.72
CA LEU A 392 28.95 -0.13 -15.56
C LEU A 392 27.94 -0.97 -14.74
N ARG A 393 26.74 -0.42 -14.51
CA ARG A 393 25.65 -1.13 -13.83
C ARG A 393 25.21 -2.35 -14.64
N TYR A 394 25.01 -2.18 -15.93
CA TYR A 394 24.59 -3.27 -16.82
C TYR A 394 25.63 -4.39 -16.87
N LYS A 395 26.93 -4.05 -16.92
CA LYS A 395 28.00 -5.05 -16.83
C LYS A 395 27.96 -5.84 -15.52
N ARG A 396 27.76 -5.15 -14.38
CA ARG A 396 27.71 -5.79 -13.07
C ARG A 396 26.48 -6.69 -12.90
N ASP A 397 25.33 -6.22 -13.37
CA ASP A 397 24.03 -6.68 -12.88
C ASP A 397 23.22 -7.51 -13.90
N LEU A 398 23.33 -7.25 -15.21
CA LEU A 398 22.43 -7.87 -16.21
C LEU A 398 22.49 -9.40 -16.21
N PHE A 399 23.67 -9.99 -16.12
CA PHE A 399 23.80 -11.45 -16.12
C PHE A 399 23.12 -12.09 -14.91
N ASN A 400 23.24 -11.47 -13.74
CA ASN A 400 22.56 -11.91 -12.54
C ASN A 400 21.03 -11.74 -12.67
N LEU A 401 20.56 -10.59 -13.20
CA LEU A 401 19.13 -10.36 -13.47
C LEU A 401 18.56 -11.43 -14.39
N VAL A 402 19.21 -11.65 -15.54
CA VAL A 402 18.76 -12.60 -16.57
C VAL A 402 18.68 -14.02 -16.02
N ASN A 403 19.69 -14.49 -15.27
CA ASN A 403 19.64 -15.82 -14.64
C ASN A 403 18.54 -15.95 -13.58
N ASN A 404 18.11 -14.84 -12.97
CA ASN A 404 17.03 -14.81 -11.99
C ASN A 404 15.67 -14.41 -12.55
N PHE A 405 15.58 -14.08 -13.83
CA PHE A 405 14.36 -13.66 -14.51
C PHE A 405 13.92 -14.72 -15.53
N VAL A 406 14.84 -15.12 -16.41
CA VAL A 406 14.58 -16.04 -17.52
C VAL A 406 14.53 -17.49 -17.04
N SER A 407 15.42 -17.92 -16.15
CA SER A 407 15.55 -19.33 -15.75
C SER A 407 15.40 -19.59 -14.25
N PHE A 408 15.41 -18.56 -13.40
CA PHE A 408 15.45 -18.69 -11.93
C PHE A 408 16.59 -19.63 -11.47
N ARG A 409 17.71 -19.64 -12.20
CA ARG A 409 18.81 -20.58 -11.99
C ARG A 409 19.35 -20.53 -10.56
N SER A 410 19.49 -19.34 -10.00
CA SER A 410 19.98 -19.15 -8.63
C SER A 410 19.07 -19.86 -7.62
N PHE A 411 17.74 -19.73 -7.78
CA PHE A 411 16.77 -20.40 -6.92
C PHE A 411 16.90 -21.93 -6.95
N TYR A 412 16.99 -22.51 -8.15
CA TYR A 412 16.95 -23.97 -8.31
C TYR A 412 18.30 -24.67 -8.09
N THR A 413 19.40 -23.98 -8.32
CA THR A 413 20.75 -24.55 -8.15
C THR A 413 21.27 -24.41 -6.72
N GLY A 414 20.75 -23.44 -5.96
CA GLY A 414 21.17 -23.18 -4.58
C GLY A 414 22.62 -22.70 -4.44
N ARG A 415 23.28 -22.31 -5.54
CA ARG A 415 24.61 -21.67 -5.52
C ARG A 415 24.51 -20.26 -4.95
N ASP A 416 23.52 -19.52 -5.43
CA ASP A 416 23.21 -18.16 -5.02
C ASP A 416 21.75 -18.04 -4.61
N LYS A 417 21.40 -16.94 -3.92
CA LYS A 417 20.03 -16.66 -3.50
C LYS A 417 19.29 -15.90 -4.61
N ALA A 418 18.04 -16.27 -4.86
CA ALA A 418 17.22 -15.65 -5.91
C ALA A 418 16.72 -14.25 -5.55
N LEU A 419 16.49 -13.37 -6.53
CA LEU A 419 16.15 -11.95 -6.29
C LEU A 419 14.94 -11.74 -5.37
N PHE A 420 13.94 -12.61 -5.44
CA PHE A 420 12.76 -12.53 -4.57
C PHE A 420 12.99 -13.09 -3.14
N GLN A 421 14.11 -13.76 -2.87
CA GLN A 421 14.44 -14.27 -1.53
C GLN A 421 15.06 -13.17 -0.68
N VAL A 422 14.25 -12.60 0.22
CA VAL A 422 14.63 -11.43 1.03
C VAL A 422 15.42 -11.77 2.31
N GLY A 423 15.44 -13.03 2.72
CA GLY A 423 16.15 -13.44 3.93
C GLY A 423 15.77 -14.81 4.47
N ILE A 424 16.06 -15.04 5.74
CA ILE A 424 15.85 -16.31 6.45
C ILE A 424 15.04 -16.08 7.73
N LEU A 425 13.89 -16.76 7.84
CA LEU A 425 13.08 -16.76 9.06
C LEU A 425 13.46 -17.95 9.95
N TYR A 426 13.79 -17.68 11.21
CA TYR A 426 13.97 -18.69 12.25
C TYR A 426 12.74 -18.76 13.15
N LEU A 427 12.06 -19.91 13.14
CA LEU A 427 10.85 -20.12 13.92
C LEU A 427 10.67 -21.61 14.25
N ASP A 428 10.34 -21.91 15.50
CA ASP A 428 10.05 -23.28 15.97
C ASP A 428 11.15 -24.33 15.68
N GLY A 429 12.42 -23.95 15.86
CA GLY A 429 13.55 -24.85 15.59
C GLY A 429 13.75 -25.13 14.10
N ARG A 430 13.30 -24.22 13.22
CA ARG A 430 13.41 -24.33 11.77
C ARG A 430 13.96 -23.03 11.20
N SER A 431 14.65 -23.14 10.06
CA SER A 431 15.05 -22.00 9.25
C SER A 431 14.40 -22.08 7.87
N CYS A 432 13.56 -21.10 7.55
CA CYS A 432 12.89 -20.97 6.26
C CYS A 432 13.66 -20.02 5.35
N GLU A 433 14.16 -20.53 4.22
CA GLU A 433 14.96 -19.74 3.27
C GLU A 433 14.14 -19.17 2.11
N LEU A 434 12.88 -19.62 1.94
CA LEU A 434 11.94 -19.04 0.99
C LEU A 434 11.06 -18.03 1.74
N CYS A 435 11.58 -16.82 1.86
CA CYS A 435 10.86 -15.66 2.37
C CYS A 435 10.76 -14.62 1.25
N VAL A 436 9.57 -14.10 0.99
CA VAL A 436 9.30 -13.00 0.05
C VAL A 436 8.74 -11.81 0.81
N ARG A 437 9.07 -10.58 0.40
CA ARG A 437 8.44 -9.38 0.93
C ARG A 437 7.01 -9.29 0.40
N VAL A 438 6.11 -8.77 1.23
CA VAL A 438 4.68 -8.62 0.91
C VAL A 438 4.23 -7.24 1.34
N ASP A 439 3.58 -6.50 0.45
CA ASP A 439 3.03 -5.17 0.79
C ASP A 439 1.62 -5.29 1.40
N ASP A 440 0.78 -6.16 0.83
CA ASP A 440 -0.58 -6.42 1.32
C ASP A 440 -0.79 -7.92 1.59
N ILE A 441 -0.73 -8.30 2.87
CA ILE A 441 -0.91 -9.68 3.34
C ILE A 441 -2.27 -10.25 2.90
N ALA A 442 -3.33 -9.43 2.90
CA ALA A 442 -4.67 -9.90 2.64
C ALA A 442 -4.83 -10.30 1.17
N LYS A 443 -4.48 -9.38 0.26
CA LYS A 443 -4.52 -9.63 -1.19
C LYS A 443 -3.55 -10.75 -1.59
N HIS A 444 -2.33 -10.71 -1.05
CA HIS A 444 -1.34 -11.71 -1.40
C HIS A 444 -1.79 -13.11 -0.99
N ALA A 445 -2.40 -13.28 0.18
CA ALA A 445 -2.84 -14.58 0.66
C ALA A 445 -3.95 -15.22 -0.20
N GLU A 446 -4.77 -14.42 -0.89
CA GLU A 446 -5.81 -14.92 -1.79
C GLU A 446 -5.21 -15.58 -3.03
N PHE A 447 -4.29 -14.90 -3.71
CA PHE A 447 -3.59 -15.43 -4.88
C PHE A 447 -2.68 -16.61 -4.51
N ALA A 448 -1.88 -16.46 -3.45
CA ALA A 448 -0.91 -17.46 -3.01
C ALA A 448 -1.55 -18.75 -2.48
N ASN A 449 -2.85 -18.77 -2.14
CA ASN A 449 -3.53 -19.98 -1.69
C ASN A 449 -3.52 -21.10 -2.75
N THR A 450 -3.42 -20.75 -4.04
CA THR A 450 -3.33 -21.73 -5.15
C THR A 450 -1.93 -22.34 -5.31
N SER A 451 -0.91 -21.81 -4.63
CA SER A 451 0.48 -22.31 -4.68
C SER A 451 0.65 -23.71 -4.08
N GLY A 452 -0.23 -24.11 -3.15
CA GLY A 452 -0.11 -25.34 -2.38
C GLY A 452 1.04 -25.34 -1.35
N LEU A 453 1.64 -24.18 -1.08
CA LEU A 453 2.66 -23.98 -0.07
C LEU A 453 2.02 -23.61 1.28
N TYR A 454 2.57 -24.12 2.38
CA TYR A 454 2.20 -23.63 3.70
C TYR A 454 2.96 -22.32 3.93
N LEU A 455 2.24 -21.21 4.02
CA LEU A 455 2.83 -19.88 4.17
C LEU A 455 2.46 -19.30 5.53
N ALA A 456 3.45 -18.82 6.28
CA ALA A 456 3.23 -17.96 7.44
C ALA A 456 3.59 -16.52 7.06
N TYR A 457 2.60 -15.65 7.15
CA TYR A 457 2.78 -14.22 6.99
C TYR A 457 3.21 -13.64 8.33
N CYS A 458 4.34 -12.95 8.31
CA CYS A 458 4.91 -12.36 9.51
C CYS A 458 5.07 -10.85 9.34
N ASP A 459 4.65 -10.10 10.36
CA ASP A 459 5.04 -8.70 10.50
C ASP A 459 6.37 -8.65 11.23
N CYS A 460 7.35 -8.01 10.59
CA CYS A 460 8.70 -7.88 11.08
C CYS A 460 8.96 -6.43 11.49
N VAL A 461 9.43 -6.23 12.71
CA VAL A 461 9.75 -4.91 13.27
C VAL A 461 11.23 -4.86 13.59
N ARG A 462 11.89 -3.77 13.19
CA ARG A 462 13.32 -3.60 13.46
C ARG A 462 13.56 -3.31 14.93
N LYS A 463 14.52 -3.99 15.53
CA LYS A 463 14.88 -3.79 16.94
C LYS A 463 15.39 -2.37 17.16
N GLY A 464 14.65 -1.58 17.95
CA GLY A 464 15.00 -0.19 18.26
C GLY A 464 14.71 0.83 17.15
N GLY A 465 14.00 0.43 16.09
CA GLY A 465 13.59 1.32 14.98
C GLY A 465 12.08 1.37 14.78
N THR A 466 11.62 2.29 13.92
CA THR A 466 10.22 2.38 13.48
C THR A 466 9.95 1.64 12.17
N GLU A 467 10.99 1.05 11.56
CA GLU A 467 10.91 0.32 10.32
C GLU A 467 10.11 -0.97 10.50
N LYS A 468 9.15 -1.18 9.59
CA LYS A 468 8.31 -2.37 9.54
C LYS A 468 8.37 -2.94 8.13
N MET A 469 8.31 -4.27 8.05
CA MET A 469 8.12 -4.98 6.80
C MET A 469 7.26 -6.20 7.04
N SER A 470 6.48 -6.59 6.03
CA SER A 470 5.72 -7.83 6.07
C SER A 470 6.34 -8.82 5.11
N ILE A 471 6.43 -10.08 5.53
CA ILE A 471 7.02 -11.17 4.75
C ILE A 471 6.07 -12.37 4.70
N ALA A 472 6.15 -13.15 3.63
CA ALA A 472 5.58 -14.48 3.56
C ALA A 472 6.71 -15.51 3.58
N ALA A 473 6.75 -16.33 4.64
CA ALA A 473 7.72 -17.41 4.79
C ALA A 473 7.08 -18.76 4.46
N ALA A 474 7.69 -19.51 3.55
CA ALA A 474 7.21 -20.83 3.16
C ALA A 474 7.80 -21.93 4.05
N PHE A 475 6.92 -22.75 4.63
CA PHE A 475 7.26 -23.96 5.38
C PHE A 475 7.09 -25.17 4.49
N THR A 476 8.21 -25.72 4.04
CA THR A 476 8.24 -26.79 3.05
C THR A 476 8.68 -28.14 3.63
N ALA A 477 9.18 -28.16 4.88
CA ALA A 477 9.54 -29.35 5.65
C ALA A 477 9.17 -29.20 7.14
N GLY A 478 8.98 -30.34 7.82
CA GLY A 478 8.52 -30.40 9.22
C GLY A 478 7.04 -30.77 9.37
N ASP A 479 6.39 -30.19 10.37
CA ASP A 479 4.96 -30.35 10.69
C ASP A 479 4.28 -28.99 10.90
N SER A 480 2.97 -28.91 11.02
CA SER A 480 2.28 -27.65 11.32
C SER A 480 2.12 -27.40 12.81
N ASP A 481 2.72 -28.25 13.66
CA ASP A 481 2.56 -28.10 15.09
C ASP A 481 3.20 -26.78 15.50
N PHE A 482 2.59 -26.10 16.47
CA PHE A 482 3.16 -24.90 17.08
C PHE A 482 3.30 -23.66 16.16
N LEU A 483 2.85 -23.74 14.90
CA LEU A 483 2.67 -22.60 14.00
C LEU A 483 1.28 -21.98 14.25
N MET A 484 1.24 -20.87 14.98
CA MET A 484 0.00 -20.18 15.35
C MET A 484 0.15 -18.68 15.16
N VAL A 485 -0.95 -18.02 14.82
CA VAL A 485 -1.01 -16.54 14.79
C VAL A 485 -0.65 -16.00 16.18
N GLY A 486 0.19 -14.96 16.22
CA GLY A 486 0.75 -14.36 17.43
C GLY A 486 2.06 -14.98 17.90
N ARG A 487 2.58 -16.02 17.23
CA ARG A 487 3.88 -16.60 17.57
C ARG A 487 5.03 -15.73 17.05
N ASN A 488 6.04 -15.55 17.89
CA ASN A 488 7.22 -14.78 17.55
C ASN A 488 8.34 -15.68 16.99
N GLY A 489 9.15 -15.11 16.11
CA GLY A 489 10.38 -15.64 15.56
C GLY A 489 11.35 -14.49 15.25
N ILE A 490 12.51 -14.84 14.68
CA ILE A 490 13.51 -13.85 14.28
C ILE A 490 13.75 -14.00 12.78
N PHE A 491 13.66 -12.90 12.05
CA PHE A 491 13.97 -12.86 10.64
C PHE A 491 15.31 -12.14 10.43
N TYR A 492 16.17 -12.73 9.61
CA TYR A 492 17.40 -12.09 9.15
C TYR A 492 17.26 -11.71 7.69
N ASP A 493 17.46 -10.44 7.38
CA ASP A 493 17.50 -9.98 5.99
C ASP A 493 18.80 -10.42 5.28
N ARG A 494 18.94 -10.11 3.99
CA ARG A 494 20.17 -10.40 3.25
C ARG A 494 21.42 -9.67 3.75
N LYS A 495 21.26 -8.56 4.46
CA LYS A 495 22.34 -7.78 5.06
C LYS A 495 22.73 -8.32 6.44
N GLY A 496 22.06 -9.36 6.93
CA GLY A 496 22.30 -9.99 8.22
C GLY A 496 21.69 -9.22 9.41
N GLN A 497 20.80 -8.25 9.16
CA GLN A 497 20.14 -7.50 10.22
C GLN A 497 18.98 -8.30 10.80
N ASP A 498 18.79 -8.22 12.12
CA ASP A 498 17.75 -8.94 12.84
C ASP A 498 16.44 -8.14 12.94
N TRP A 499 15.34 -8.84 12.69
CA TRP A 499 13.98 -8.32 12.76
C TRP A 499 13.13 -9.23 13.63
N ASP A 500 12.37 -8.63 14.54
CA ASP A 500 11.41 -9.35 15.38
C ASP A 500 10.18 -9.68 14.53
N ALA A 501 9.98 -10.97 14.22
CA ALA A 501 8.93 -11.44 13.33
C ALA A 501 7.77 -12.03 14.14
N THR A 502 6.53 -11.59 13.87
CA THR A 502 5.33 -12.12 14.52
C THR A 502 4.37 -12.66 13.47
N ILE A 503 3.91 -13.91 13.60
CA ILE A 503 2.95 -14.50 12.66
C ILE A 503 1.60 -13.80 12.77
N VAL A 504 1.10 -13.23 11.68
CA VAL A 504 -0.20 -12.55 11.63
C VAL A 504 -1.25 -13.39 10.90
N ARG A 505 -0.84 -14.15 9.89
CA ARG A 505 -1.74 -14.99 9.10
C ARG A 505 -1.03 -16.25 8.63
N ILE A 506 -1.79 -17.34 8.49
CA ILE A 506 -1.29 -18.64 8.01
C ILE A 506 -2.17 -19.13 6.87
N LEU A 507 -1.54 -19.65 5.81
CA LEU A 507 -2.19 -20.48 4.80
C LEU A 507 -1.87 -21.94 5.05
N ASP A 508 -2.90 -22.70 5.41
CA ASP A 508 -2.77 -24.10 5.81
C ASP A 508 -2.78 -25.05 4.60
N HIS A 509 -1.59 -25.53 4.23
CA HIS A 509 -1.38 -26.57 3.22
C HIS A 509 -0.51 -27.72 3.77
N SER A 510 -0.49 -28.88 3.12
CA SER A 510 0.33 -30.00 3.62
C SER A 510 1.83 -29.66 3.58
N ILE A 511 2.54 -29.80 4.71
CA ILE A 511 3.99 -29.55 4.82
C ILE A 511 4.79 -30.80 4.46
N SER A 512 4.41 -31.97 5.00
CA SER A 512 5.07 -33.24 4.73
C SER A 512 4.13 -34.45 4.70
N ILE A 513 4.56 -35.54 4.04
CA ILE A 513 3.79 -36.80 4.01
C ILE A 513 3.66 -37.40 5.41
N ARG A 514 4.71 -37.27 6.23
CA ARG A 514 4.73 -37.76 7.62
C ARG A 514 3.68 -37.05 8.47
N GLN A 515 3.53 -35.74 8.31
CA GLN A 515 2.47 -34.96 8.96
C GLN A 515 1.08 -35.43 8.49
N ALA A 516 0.92 -35.69 7.19
CA ALA A 516 -0.36 -36.15 6.64
C ALA A 516 -0.82 -37.49 7.23
N PHE A 517 0.11 -38.42 7.50
CA PHE A 517 -0.18 -39.69 8.18
C PHE A 517 -0.83 -39.49 9.56
N TRP A 518 -0.28 -38.59 10.38
CA TRP A 518 -0.79 -38.35 11.73
C TRP A 518 -1.99 -37.39 11.79
N SER A 519 -2.28 -36.68 10.70
CA SER A 519 -3.31 -35.63 10.67
C SER A 519 -4.73 -36.10 11.04
N PRO A 520 -5.24 -37.27 10.60
CA PRO A 520 -6.59 -37.71 10.94
C PRO A 520 -6.72 -38.03 12.44
N TYR A 521 -5.70 -38.65 13.02
CA TYR A 521 -5.66 -38.97 14.45
C TYR A 521 -5.60 -37.71 15.32
N LYS A 522 -4.78 -36.72 14.93
CA LYS A 522 -4.71 -35.43 15.63
C LYS A 522 -6.07 -34.72 15.61
N LYS A 523 -6.74 -34.66 14.46
CA LYS A 523 -8.08 -34.07 14.33
C LYS A 523 -9.11 -34.80 15.20
N LEU A 524 -9.07 -36.14 15.23
CA LEU A 524 -9.93 -36.94 16.08
C LEU A 524 -9.67 -36.67 17.58
N SER A 525 -8.40 -36.64 17.99
CA SER A 525 -8.03 -36.36 19.38
C SER A 525 -8.46 -34.96 19.83
N LYS A 526 -8.31 -33.95 18.96
CA LYS A 526 -8.78 -32.59 19.21
C LYS A 526 -10.30 -32.55 19.32
N PHE A 527 -11.01 -33.21 18.41
CA PHE A 527 -12.47 -33.31 18.48
C PHE A 527 -12.95 -33.97 19.79
N ILE A 528 -12.31 -35.07 20.22
CA ILE A 528 -12.62 -35.74 21.49
C ILE A 528 -12.33 -34.79 22.66
N GLY A 529 -11.19 -34.10 22.65
CA GLY A 529 -10.84 -33.08 23.64
C GLY A 529 -11.87 -31.96 23.73
N ASP A 530 -12.27 -31.40 22.59
CA ASP A 530 -13.28 -30.34 22.50
C ASP A 530 -14.65 -30.81 23.01
N GLN A 531 -15.04 -32.06 22.72
CA GLN A 531 -16.29 -32.66 23.24
C GLN A 531 -16.21 -32.91 24.75
N LEU A 532 -15.07 -33.40 25.25
CA LEU A 532 -14.85 -33.58 26.69
C LEU A 532 -14.83 -32.24 27.42
N GLN A 533 -14.22 -31.21 26.85
CA GLN A 533 -14.20 -29.86 27.42
C GLN A 533 -15.60 -29.24 27.40
N LYS A 534 -16.38 -29.41 26.32
CA LYS A 534 -17.79 -28.99 26.27
C LYS A 534 -18.64 -29.73 27.30
N MET A 535 -18.42 -31.03 27.50
CA MET A 535 -19.10 -31.81 28.55
C MET A 535 -18.66 -31.43 29.97
N ALA A 536 -17.37 -31.13 30.16
CA ALA A 536 -16.85 -30.67 31.45
C ALA A 536 -17.41 -29.28 31.78
N ALA A 537 -17.46 -28.38 30.80
CA ALA A 537 -18.06 -27.05 30.95
C ALA A 537 -19.58 -27.12 31.21
N SER A 538 -20.32 -28.02 30.54
CA SER A 538 -21.76 -28.18 30.78
C SER A 538 -22.06 -28.85 32.13
N LYS A 539 -21.23 -29.81 32.57
CA LYS A 539 -21.34 -30.40 33.91
C LYS A 539 -20.91 -29.42 35.02
N ALA A 540 -19.89 -28.60 34.78
CA ALA A 540 -19.50 -27.53 35.70
C ALA A 540 -20.61 -26.48 35.84
N ALA A 541 -21.23 -26.07 34.72
CA ALA A 541 -22.39 -25.17 34.74
C ALA A 541 -23.58 -25.79 35.50
N ALA A 542 -23.87 -27.08 35.31
CA ALA A 542 -24.92 -27.78 36.03
C ALA A 542 -24.59 -28.01 37.52
N SER A 543 -23.31 -28.11 37.91
CA SER A 543 -22.90 -28.17 39.32
C SER A 543 -22.94 -26.80 39.99
N ASP A 544 -22.57 -25.73 39.29
CA ASP A 544 -22.70 -24.35 39.78
C ASP A 544 -24.17 -23.96 39.98
N GLU A 545 -25.06 -24.40 39.09
CA GLU A 545 -26.51 -24.19 39.22
C GLU A 545 -27.10 -24.97 40.41
N LYS A 546 -26.60 -26.18 40.69
CA LYS A 546 -26.97 -26.97 41.88
C LYS A 546 -26.40 -26.38 43.18
N LEU A 547 -25.21 -25.77 43.14
CA LEU A 547 -24.61 -25.07 44.28
C LEU A 547 -25.34 -23.75 44.57
N LEU A 548 -25.78 -23.02 43.53
CA LEU A 548 -26.64 -21.84 43.66
C LEU A 548 -28.04 -22.21 44.21
N ALA A 549 -28.61 -23.34 43.79
CA ALA A 549 -29.88 -23.84 44.34
C ALA A 549 -29.74 -24.36 45.79
N ALA A 550 -28.56 -24.85 46.17
CA ALA A 550 -28.28 -25.32 47.54
C ALA A 550 -27.89 -24.19 48.52
N ALA A 551 -27.49 -23.02 48.02
CA ALA A 551 -27.18 -21.84 48.83
C ALA A 551 -28.43 -21.00 49.21
N ALA A 552 -29.60 -21.32 48.67
CA ALA A 552 -30.86 -20.68 49.04
C ALA A 552 -31.49 -21.38 50.27
N VAL A 553 -30.97 -21.09 51.46
CA VAL A 553 -31.68 -21.34 52.73
C VAL A 553 -32.53 -20.10 53.05
N PRO A 554 -33.84 -20.24 53.37
CA PRO A 554 -34.66 -19.09 53.73
C PRO A 554 -34.35 -18.63 55.16
N THR A 555 -33.88 -17.40 55.30
CA THR A 555 -33.90 -16.63 56.57
C THR A 555 -35.32 -16.10 56.84
N PRO A 556 -35.89 -16.27 58.05
CA PRO A 556 -36.95 -15.39 58.55
C PRO A 556 -36.32 -14.23 59.36
N PRO A 557 -37.05 -13.15 59.76
CA PRO A 557 -38.43 -12.77 59.46
C PRO A 557 -38.64 -11.24 59.18
N VAL A 558 -39.92 -10.87 59.07
CA VAL A 558 -40.60 -9.60 59.44
C VAL A 558 -40.80 -8.46 58.41
N THR A 559 -42.09 -8.15 58.28
CA THR A 559 -42.81 -6.87 58.11
C THR A 559 -43.06 -6.25 56.73
N PRO A 560 -44.30 -5.79 56.44
CA PRO A 560 -44.73 -5.33 55.12
C PRO A 560 -44.71 -3.79 54.99
N GLY A 561 -44.21 -3.28 53.86
CA GLY A 561 -44.44 -1.89 53.44
C GLY A 561 -43.57 -1.38 52.29
N ALA A 562 -44.23 -0.94 51.20
CA ALA A 562 -43.76 0.00 50.14
C ALA A 562 -42.91 -0.58 48.96
N PRO A 563 -42.92 0.07 47.75
CA PRO A 563 -43.08 -0.56 46.42
C PRO A 563 -41.78 -0.78 45.60
N PRO A 564 -41.84 -1.46 44.42
CA PRO A 564 -40.67 -2.01 43.72
C PRO A 564 -40.05 -1.09 42.65
N PRO A 565 -38.78 -1.32 42.27
CA PRO A 565 -38.25 -1.04 40.92
C PRO A 565 -37.82 -2.34 40.17
N PRO A 566 -37.61 -2.28 38.83
CA PRO A 566 -38.12 -3.25 37.84
C PRO A 566 -37.20 -4.45 37.48
N PRO A 567 -37.76 -5.47 36.77
CA PRO A 567 -37.04 -6.70 36.42
C PRO A 567 -36.15 -6.52 35.18
N THR A 568 -35.01 -7.21 35.15
CA THR A 568 -34.36 -7.63 33.90
C THR A 568 -34.55 -9.12 33.72
N SER A 569 -35.31 -9.47 32.69
CA SER A 569 -35.61 -10.83 32.25
C SER A 569 -34.38 -11.49 31.62
N LYS A 570 -33.96 -12.63 32.17
CA LYS A 570 -33.28 -13.67 31.39
C LYS A 570 -34.35 -14.57 30.75
N PRO A 571 -34.15 -15.03 29.50
CA PRO A 571 -35.14 -15.85 28.80
C PRO A 571 -35.36 -17.19 29.50
N PRO A 572 -36.58 -17.76 29.41
CA PRO A 572 -36.93 -18.99 30.11
C PRO A 572 -36.18 -20.20 29.55
N PHE A 573 -35.87 -21.12 30.45
CA PHE A 573 -35.21 -22.39 30.21
C PHE A 573 -36.07 -23.30 29.30
N ASP A 574 -35.66 -23.44 28.04
CA ASP A 574 -36.39 -24.21 27.03
C ASP A 574 -35.89 -25.67 26.99
N VAL A 575 -36.61 -26.54 27.71
CA VAL A 575 -36.31 -27.96 27.89
C VAL A 575 -36.26 -28.72 26.56
N GLY A 576 -36.95 -28.25 25.52
CA GLY A 576 -36.96 -28.86 24.18
C GLY A 576 -35.62 -28.74 23.44
N LYS A 577 -34.94 -27.60 23.57
CA LYS A 577 -33.60 -27.38 22.96
C LYS A 577 -32.51 -28.19 23.66
N PHE A 578 -32.62 -28.40 24.98
CA PHE A 578 -31.68 -29.22 25.74
C PHE A 578 -31.90 -30.72 25.53
N ALA A 579 -33.14 -31.19 25.49
CA ALA A 579 -33.45 -32.59 25.17
C ALA A 579 -32.93 -32.99 23.77
N GLY A 580 -33.06 -32.09 22.77
CA GLY A 580 -32.48 -32.29 21.43
C GLY A 580 -30.95 -32.37 21.42
N ILE A 581 -30.27 -31.58 22.25
CA ILE A 581 -28.80 -31.63 22.39
C ILE A 581 -28.35 -32.92 23.11
N PHE A 582 -29.03 -33.35 24.17
CA PHE A 582 -28.72 -34.60 24.87
C PHE A 582 -29.07 -35.84 24.04
N ALA A 583 -30.14 -35.81 23.26
CA ALA A 583 -30.48 -36.87 22.31
C ALA A 583 -29.45 -36.95 21.18
N ALA A 584 -29.01 -35.83 20.61
CA ALA A 584 -27.97 -35.81 19.58
C ALA A 584 -26.60 -36.28 20.12
N ILE A 585 -26.23 -35.90 21.34
CA ILE A 585 -25.00 -36.37 22.00
C ILE A 585 -25.12 -37.87 22.36
N GLY A 586 -26.27 -38.32 22.85
CA GLY A 586 -26.55 -39.72 23.16
C GLY A 586 -26.55 -40.62 21.91
N LEU A 587 -27.08 -40.12 20.79
CA LEU A 587 -27.06 -40.82 19.50
C LEU A 587 -25.66 -40.86 18.88
N ALA A 588 -24.88 -39.78 19.03
CA ALA A 588 -23.48 -39.74 18.58
C ALA A 588 -22.57 -40.67 19.40
N LEU A 589 -22.73 -40.69 20.73
CA LEU A 589 -22.05 -41.64 21.61
C LEU A 589 -22.52 -43.09 21.37
N GLY A 590 -23.81 -43.29 21.07
CA GLY A 590 -24.36 -44.60 20.67
C GLY A 590 -23.81 -45.09 19.33
N ALA A 591 -23.63 -44.21 18.35
CA ALA A 591 -23.01 -44.54 17.07
C ALA A 591 -21.51 -44.88 17.22
N ILE A 592 -20.78 -44.13 18.06
CA ILE A 592 -19.38 -44.47 18.41
C ILE A 592 -19.31 -45.79 19.17
N GLY A 593 -20.24 -46.03 20.11
CA GLY A 593 -20.36 -47.30 20.84
C GLY A 593 -20.67 -48.47 19.91
N GLY A 594 -21.54 -48.28 18.91
CA GLY A 594 -21.85 -49.27 17.88
C GLY A 594 -20.67 -49.59 16.95
N ILE A 595 -19.88 -48.57 16.58
CA ILE A 595 -18.64 -48.74 15.80
C ILE A 595 -17.56 -49.44 16.64
N LEU A 596 -17.43 -49.12 17.92
CA LEU A 596 -16.51 -49.78 18.83
C LEU A 596 -16.92 -51.23 19.08
N ALA A 597 -18.22 -51.51 19.25
CA ALA A 597 -18.74 -52.86 19.43
C ALA A 597 -18.53 -53.73 18.18
N SER A 598 -18.72 -53.16 16.98
CA SER A 598 -18.45 -53.88 15.73
C SER A 598 -16.95 -54.09 15.48
N LEU A 599 -16.08 -53.14 15.87
CA LEU A 599 -14.62 -53.33 15.87
C LEU A 599 -14.20 -54.44 16.84
N VAL A 600 -14.71 -54.44 18.07
CA VAL A 600 -14.36 -55.44 19.09
C VAL A 600 -14.85 -56.82 18.67
N SER A 601 -16.08 -56.93 18.14
CA SER A 601 -16.61 -58.19 17.59
C SER A 601 -15.79 -58.69 16.39
N GLY A 602 -15.39 -57.79 15.49
CA GLY A 602 -14.50 -58.12 14.37
C GLY A 602 -13.09 -58.55 14.80
N ILE A 603 -12.54 -57.96 15.87
CA ILE A 603 -11.23 -58.32 16.43
C ILE A 603 -11.28 -59.67 17.16
N LEU A 604 -12.38 -59.98 17.86
CA LEU A 604 -12.58 -61.27 18.54
C LEU A 604 -12.73 -62.45 17.56
N GLY A 605 -13.11 -62.18 16.31
CA GLY A 605 -13.19 -63.17 15.24
C GLY A 605 -11.88 -63.44 14.48
N LEU A 606 -10.81 -62.71 14.78
CA LEU A 606 -9.51 -62.81 14.10
C LEU A 606 -8.53 -63.68 14.89
N GLN A 607 -7.70 -64.46 14.19
CA GLN A 607 -6.60 -65.21 14.82
C GLN A 607 -5.55 -64.22 15.37
N PHE A 608 -4.85 -64.57 16.46
CA PHE A 608 -3.92 -63.66 17.16
C PHE A 608 -2.87 -63.00 16.24
N TRP A 609 -2.36 -63.71 15.21
CA TRP A 609 -1.42 -63.15 14.22
C TRP A 609 -2.07 -62.17 13.22
N GLN A 610 -3.37 -62.27 13.00
CA GLN A 610 -4.12 -61.36 12.13
C GLN A 610 -4.43 -60.02 12.83
N ILE A 611 -4.35 -59.94 14.15
CA ILE A 611 -4.63 -58.71 14.91
C ILE A 611 -3.63 -57.59 14.59
N PRO A 612 -2.29 -57.80 14.62
CA PRO A 612 -1.33 -56.79 14.18
C PRO A 612 -1.53 -56.35 12.72
N LEU A 613 -1.84 -57.30 11.82
CA LEU A 613 -2.12 -57.02 10.40
C LEU A 613 -3.40 -56.18 10.22
N ALA A 614 -4.46 -56.49 10.97
CA ALA A 614 -5.71 -55.73 10.97
C ALA A 614 -5.52 -54.29 11.49
N ILE A 615 -4.70 -54.11 12.54
CA ILE A 615 -4.35 -52.77 13.05
C ILE A 615 -3.56 -51.98 12.00
N ILE A 616 -2.54 -52.58 11.38
CA ILE A 616 -1.77 -51.92 10.30
C ILE A 616 -2.70 -51.58 9.12
N GLY A 617 -3.57 -52.52 8.71
CA GLY A 617 -4.54 -52.32 7.65
C GLY A 617 -5.51 -51.17 7.93
N LEU A 618 -6.05 -51.09 9.15
CA LEU A 618 -6.90 -49.98 9.58
C LEU A 618 -6.13 -48.65 9.60
N MET A 619 -4.88 -48.66 10.09
CA MET A 619 -4.04 -47.45 10.09
C MET A 619 -3.78 -46.94 8.66
N LEU A 620 -3.52 -47.85 7.72
CA LEU A 620 -3.34 -47.51 6.31
C LEU A 620 -4.65 -47.11 5.63
N LEU A 621 -5.80 -47.67 6.01
CA LEU A 621 -7.10 -47.27 5.47
C LEU A 621 -7.46 -45.83 5.88
N ILE A 622 -7.16 -45.46 7.13
CA ILE A 622 -7.39 -44.11 7.66
C ILE A 622 -6.37 -43.11 7.10
N SER A 623 -5.09 -43.48 7.08
CA SER A 623 -3.98 -42.55 6.77
C SER A 623 -3.58 -42.53 5.30
N GLY A 624 -3.77 -43.63 4.59
CA GLY A 624 -3.36 -43.82 3.19
C GLY A 624 -3.96 -42.80 2.24
N PRO A 625 -5.29 -42.55 2.25
CA PRO A 625 -5.90 -41.51 1.43
C PRO A 625 -5.30 -40.13 1.69
N ALA A 626 -5.07 -39.76 2.96
CA ALA A 626 -4.47 -38.49 3.35
C ALA A 626 -3.02 -38.36 2.85
N MET A 627 -2.21 -39.43 2.95
CA MET A 627 -0.85 -39.47 2.42
C MET A 627 -0.81 -39.34 0.90
N ILE A 628 -1.72 -40.00 0.17
CA ILE A 628 -1.81 -39.93 -1.29
C ILE A 628 -2.15 -38.50 -1.73
N VAL A 629 -3.15 -37.88 -1.10
CA VAL A 629 -3.53 -36.49 -1.38
C VAL A 629 -2.37 -35.54 -1.07
N ALA A 630 -1.71 -35.71 0.09
CA ALA A 630 -0.53 -34.92 0.44
C ALA A 630 0.59 -35.10 -0.59
N TRP A 631 0.90 -36.33 -1.01
CA TRP A 631 1.92 -36.58 -2.03
C TRP A 631 1.62 -35.88 -3.35
N PHE A 632 0.37 -35.90 -3.83
CA PHE A 632 -0.03 -35.16 -5.03
C PHE A 632 0.08 -33.65 -4.85
N LYS A 633 -0.35 -33.10 -3.69
CA LYS A 633 -0.24 -31.67 -3.39
C LYS A 633 1.22 -31.22 -3.31
N LEU A 634 2.06 -31.97 -2.60
CA LEU A 634 3.48 -31.70 -2.42
C LEU A 634 4.26 -31.71 -3.75
N LYS A 635 3.91 -32.61 -4.67
CA LYS A 635 4.51 -32.64 -6.02
C LYS A 635 4.05 -31.51 -6.94
N LYS A 636 2.90 -30.89 -6.64
CA LYS A 636 2.28 -29.83 -7.44
C LYS A 636 2.50 -28.42 -6.87
N ARG A 637 3.26 -28.28 -5.78
CA ARG A 637 3.63 -26.97 -5.21
C ARG A 637 4.23 -26.09 -6.29
N ASN A 638 3.75 -24.86 -6.40
CA ASN A 638 4.14 -23.90 -7.43
C ASN A 638 4.49 -22.56 -6.78
N LEU A 639 5.65 -22.02 -7.12
CA LEU A 639 6.08 -20.70 -6.67
C LEU A 639 5.33 -19.57 -7.41
N GLY A 640 4.84 -19.82 -8.63
CA GLY A 640 4.19 -18.80 -9.48
C GLY A 640 3.18 -17.91 -8.74
N PRO A 641 2.11 -18.48 -8.14
CA PRO A 641 1.09 -17.68 -7.46
C PRO A 641 1.59 -16.87 -6.25
N VAL A 642 2.75 -17.22 -5.68
CA VAL A 642 3.36 -16.45 -4.59
C VAL A 642 4.07 -15.22 -5.14
N LEU A 643 4.72 -15.32 -6.30
CA LEU A 643 5.40 -14.20 -6.92
C LEU A 643 4.46 -13.33 -7.76
N ASP A 644 3.45 -13.92 -8.41
CA ASP A 644 2.40 -13.17 -9.12
C ASP A 644 1.67 -12.22 -8.18
N ALA A 645 1.50 -12.63 -6.91
CA ALA A 645 0.95 -11.78 -5.86
C ALA A 645 1.83 -10.59 -5.46
N ASN A 646 3.11 -10.59 -5.85
CA ASN A 646 4.10 -9.52 -5.63
C ASN A 646 4.45 -8.77 -6.93
N GLY A 647 3.56 -8.79 -7.94
CA GLY A 647 3.76 -8.04 -9.19
C GLY A 647 4.70 -8.71 -10.20
N TRP A 648 5.10 -9.96 -10.00
CA TRP A 648 5.78 -10.72 -11.06
C TRP A 648 4.77 -11.21 -12.10
N ALA A 649 5.22 -11.37 -13.35
CA ALA A 649 4.47 -12.09 -14.36
C ALA A 649 5.14 -13.46 -14.60
N ILE A 650 4.79 -14.47 -13.79
CA ILE A 650 5.37 -15.80 -13.92
C ILE A 650 4.67 -16.58 -15.05
N ASN A 651 5.45 -16.94 -16.06
CA ASN A 651 4.98 -17.69 -17.22
C ASN A 651 5.21 -19.21 -17.08
N ALA A 652 6.30 -19.63 -16.40
CA ALA A 652 6.58 -21.05 -16.21
C ALA A 652 5.90 -21.65 -14.97
N ARG A 653 5.70 -22.97 -14.99
CA ARG A 653 5.27 -23.73 -13.80
C ARG A 653 6.47 -23.94 -12.87
N ALA A 654 6.82 -22.92 -12.09
CA ALA A 654 7.92 -22.90 -11.12
C ALA A 654 7.70 -23.87 -9.95
N ARG A 655 7.83 -25.17 -10.23
CA ARG A 655 7.49 -26.26 -9.29
C ARG A 655 8.54 -26.45 -8.21
N ILE A 656 8.06 -26.65 -6.98
CA ILE A 656 8.87 -27.02 -5.82
C ILE A 656 8.61 -28.49 -5.49
N ASN A 657 9.47 -29.40 -5.97
CA ASN A 657 9.36 -30.82 -5.66
C ASN A 657 9.77 -31.12 -4.20
N ILE A 658 9.60 -32.36 -3.74
CA ILE A 658 9.82 -32.73 -2.34
C ILE A 658 11.30 -32.56 -1.89
N PRO A 659 12.32 -33.07 -2.64
CA PRO A 659 13.71 -32.86 -2.25
C PRO A 659 14.11 -31.39 -2.17
N PHE A 660 13.72 -30.59 -3.17
CA PHE A 660 14.01 -29.16 -3.21
C PHE A 660 13.24 -28.39 -2.13
N GLY A 661 11.97 -28.74 -1.89
CA GLY A 661 11.23 -28.20 -0.75
C GLY A 661 11.92 -28.50 0.57
N THR A 662 12.55 -29.67 0.72
CA THR A 662 13.27 -30.02 1.95
C THR A 662 14.54 -29.19 2.14
N SER A 663 15.17 -28.68 1.07
CA SER A 663 16.32 -27.76 1.21
C SER A 663 15.91 -26.33 1.59
N LEU A 664 14.67 -25.92 1.27
CA LEU A 664 14.16 -24.57 1.58
C LEU A 664 13.73 -24.38 3.04
N THR A 665 13.49 -25.47 3.79
CA THR A 665 13.22 -25.43 5.24
C THR A 665 14.13 -26.42 5.96
N LYS A 666 15.13 -25.92 6.69
CA LYS A 666 16.03 -26.78 7.47
C LYS A 666 15.46 -26.99 8.87
N LEU A 667 15.51 -28.23 9.35
CA LEU A 667 15.05 -28.62 10.69
C LEU A 667 16.23 -28.69 11.65
N ALA A 668 16.01 -28.32 12.91
CA ALA A 668 16.99 -28.48 13.97
C ALA A 668 17.46 -29.94 14.06
N ARG A 669 18.76 -30.15 13.87
CA ARG A 669 19.44 -31.42 14.09
C ARG A 669 20.62 -31.15 15.00
N LEU A 670 20.90 -32.10 15.89
CA LEU A 670 22.15 -32.02 16.63
C LEU A 670 23.32 -32.27 15.68
N PRO A 671 24.45 -31.58 15.86
CA PRO A 671 25.67 -31.84 15.09
C PRO A 671 26.10 -33.31 15.18
N GLU A 672 26.74 -33.80 14.11
CA GLU A 672 27.34 -35.14 14.09
C GLU A 672 28.39 -35.28 15.20
N GLY A 673 28.39 -36.41 15.90
CA GLY A 673 29.27 -36.66 17.05
C GLY A 673 28.78 -36.11 18.41
N SER A 674 27.61 -35.48 18.45
CA SER A 674 27.00 -35.03 19.72
C SER A 674 26.65 -36.22 20.65
N ARG A 675 27.03 -36.12 21.92
CA ARG A 675 26.63 -37.08 22.97
C ARG A 675 25.36 -36.59 23.66
N ARG A 676 24.32 -37.42 23.74
CA ARG A 676 23.09 -37.12 24.48
C ARG A 676 23.13 -37.76 25.86
N SER A 677 22.88 -36.98 26.90
CA SER A 677 22.51 -37.55 28.20
C SER A 677 21.07 -38.05 28.09
N LEU A 678 20.81 -39.31 28.46
CA LEU A 678 19.47 -39.90 28.52
C LEU A 678 18.79 -39.67 29.88
N ALA A 679 19.51 -39.10 30.85
CA ALA A 679 18.96 -38.74 32.14
C ALA A 679 18.28 -37.37 32.05
N ASP A 680 16.96 -37.36 31.99
CA ASP A 680 16.13 -36.16 32.12
C ASP A 680 15.59 -36.09 33.57
N PRO A 681 16.10 -35.15 34.41
CA PRO A 681 15.70 -35.02 35.80
C PRO A 681 14.26 -34.53 35.99
N TYR A 682 13.61 -34.04 34.93
CA TYR A 682 12.23 -33.57 34.95
C TYR A 682 11.29 -34.42 34.09
N ALA A 683 11.74 -35.59 33.61
CA ALA A 683 10.89 -36.50 32.86
C ALA A 683 9.66 -36.88 33.69
N GLU A 684 8.47 -36.59 33.15
CA GLU A 684 7.23 -37.02 33.76
C GLU A 684 7.22 -38.55 33.88
N LYS A 685 6.96 -39.03 35.11
CA LYS A 685 6.78 -40.47 35.35
C LYS A 685 5.57 -40.92 34.55
N LYS A 686 5.81 -41.59 33.42
CA LYS A 686 4.75 -42.11 32.56
C LYS A 686 3.78 -42.93 33.43
N PRO A 687 2.47 -42.66 33.37
CA PRO A 687 1.53 -43.45 34.13
C PRO A 687 1.59 -44.89 33.61
N VAL A 688 2.10 -45.78 34.44
CA VAL A 688 2.22 -47.22 34.16
C VAL A 688 0.89 -47.96 34.35
N TRP A 689 -0.13 -47.28 34.88
CA TRP A 689 -1.48 -47.83 35.09
C TRP A 689 -2.14 -48.42 33.82
N PRO A 690 -1.99 -47.87 32.59
CA PRO A 690 -2.58 -48.49 31.39
C PRO A 690 -1.88 -49.81 31.06
N PHE A 691 -0.59 -49.91 31.39
CA PHE A 691 0.18 -51.14 31.24
C PHE A 691 -0.25 -52.20 32.26
N TYR A 692 -0.50 -51.79 33.52
CA TYR A 692 -1.09 -52.69 34.51
C TYR A 692 -2.52 -53.12 34.17
N MET A 693 -3.35 -52.22 33.63
CA MET A 693 -4.69 -52.55 33.13
C MET A 693 -4.65 -53.51 31.94
N LEU A 694 -3.68 -53.32 31.02
CA LEU A 694 -3.44 -54.24 29.91
C LEU A 694 -3.00 -55.62 30.41
N ILE A 695 -2.05 -55.67 31.35
CA ILE A 695 -1.60 -56.92 31.98
C ILE A 695 -2.76 -57.61 32.70
N ALA A 696 -3.55 -56.88 33.50
CA ALA A 696 -4.72 -57.41 34.18
C ALA A 696 -5.74 -57.97 33.16
N GLY A 697 -5.99 -57.26 32.06
CA GLY A 697 -6.82 -57.73 30.96
C GLY A 697 -6.29 -59.02 30.32
N ILE A 698 -4.98 -59.12 30.09
CA ILE A 698 -4.33 -60.33 29.55
C ILE A 698 -4.46 -61.50 30.53
N ILE A 699 -4.27 -61.26 31.84
CA ILE A 699 -4.43 -62.29 32.87
C ILE A 699 -5.87 -62.80 32.91
N VAL A 700 -6.86 -61.91 32.88
CA VAL A 700 -8.27 -62.28 32.83
C VAL A 700 -8.58 -63.06 31.55
N ALA A 701 -8.06 -62.62 30.39
CA ALA A 701 -8.22 -63.33 29.13
C ALA A 701 -7.59 -64.74 29.18
N LEU A 702 -6.41 -64.90 29.76
CA LEU A 702 -5.76 -66.20 29.95
C LEU A 702 -6.56 -67.12 30.88
N ILE A 703 -7.13 -66.57 31.96
CA ILE A 703 -8.01 -67.32 32.87
C ILE A 703 -9.28 -67.79 32.14
N VAL A 704 -9.89 -66.92 31.32
CA VAL A 704 -11.06 -67.27 30.50
C VAL A 704 -10.72 -68.34 29.47
N VAL A 705 -9.59 -68.21 28.76
CA VAL A 705 -9.13 -69.22 27.79
C VAL A 705 -8.82 -70.57 28.47
N TRP A 706 -8.28 -70.54 29.69
CA TRP A 706 -8.06 -71.73 30.51
C TRP A 706 -9.40 -72.37 30.94
N GLN A 707 -10.38 -71.58 31.40
CA GLN A 707 -11.72 -72.07 31.76
C GLN A 707 -12.51 -72.59 30.55
N MET A 708 -12.29 -72.04 29.35
CA MET A 708 -12.88 -72.54 28.10
C MET A 708 -12.22 -73.83 27.58
N GLY A 709 -11.26 -74.41 28.32
CA GLY A 709 -10.72 -75.74 28.04
C GLY A 709 -9.66 -75.81 26.94
N PHE A 710 -9.17 -74.68 26.43
CA PHE A 710 -8.15 -74.65 25.37
C PHE A 710 -6.79 -75.25 25.78
N PHE A 711 -6.55 -75.42 27.08
CA PHE A 711 -5.35 -76.05 27.65
C PHE A 711 -5.64 -77.40 28.34
N GLY A 712 -6.84 -77.96 28.19
CA GLY A 712 -7.17 -79.30 28.68
C GLY A 712 -6.52 -80.37 27.81
N ALA A 713 -5.93 -81.41 28.41
CA ALA A 713 -5.33 -82.52 27.67
C ALA A 713 -6.39 -83.20 26.76
N PRO A 714 -6.04 -83.56 25.51
CA PRO A 714 -7.00 -84.21 24.62
C PRO A 714 -7.43 -85.55 25.23
N PRO A 715 -8.71 -85.96 25.06
CA PRO A 715 -9.15 -87.25 25.54
C PRO A 715 -8.32 -88.36 24.89
N VAL A 716 -7.73 -89.22 25.72
CA VAL A 716 -7.03 -90.43 25.27
C VAL A 716 -8.07 -91.35 24.64
N LYS A 717 -7.74 -91.88 23.45
CA LYS A 717 -8.61 -92.64 22.54
C LYS A 717 -9.45 -93.73 23.20
#